data_AF-A0A960NQZ7-F1
#
_entry.id   AF-A0A960NQZ7-F1
#
_cell.length_a   1.000
_cell.length_b   1.000
_cell.length_c   1.000
_cell.angle_alpha   90.00
_cell.angle_beta   90.00
_cell.angle_gamma   90.00
#
_symmetry.space_group_name_H-M   'P 1'
#
loop_
_entity.id
_entity.type
_entity.pdbx_description
1 polymer ?
#
loop_
_entity_poly.entity_id
_entity_poly.type
_entity_poly.pdbx_seq_one_letter_code
_entity_poly.pdbx_strand_id
1 'polypeptide(L)'
;MITKSMGRAWAATTLFCLTAWVAWAGAARQFELESGPAEAALNEFAVQTGLQVLFPTELTTGVETNTVRGHYSVREALDRMLSDTGLSANYNENTGVIEISRAPLRNETVVRLPPYTVEGETKAWRYAKMGNIEVLSACMDDVTRRVIQQLFRLDEALGQIIPPDLRFRSDTPDIYVLHSDADKAAVPQELIDRLKQQEGKVSGTNNLVWNIGIMNSYGFWDMDSRAIYFILNEGAFMVGRLSIRGDYLRQLLVRRVPAMPAWFVEGVLELYPTVSLEPYGATTFAMEIKNRHKIPGGLVRVAPFVWESTDATLAIRKGHRPELMPLSELLGTPPSTGTAAYRAWQAQAALFVRWALDDARKGPEALWQLVRLTDTKQPTEADFKACFGLSYADAQADMRRYLPKAIRREFELKPKQFAEMPDYNLRLASELDVSIVKGDLDRLKIGYVRRFSPKLTKRYIEQAKSTLRRAQGLGDVSARLSGLMGLCECDVGDDLAARAWLEQAVAGGDTRPRVYYELARICFNAARVRHNNEALPDDEIRTVLDLLRNTRDEAPPLLKSYLLMADVLSSGRPTADEVRQLAGGLVPFPREVRLIKAVADLWQKQGQPDEARQTIDHGLSLVSDPADRADLIDFREAMALAGVPDEQPAGAQ
;
A
#
# COMPACT_ATOMS: atom_id res chain seq x y z
N MET A 1 67.08 -40.32 -30.86
CA MET A 1 66.29 -41.50 -31.30
C MET A 1 64.95 -41.42 -30.57
N ILE A 2 63.87 -40.82 -31.10
CA ILE A 2 63.02 -41.19 -32.27
C ILE A 2 62.60 -42.67 -32.12
N THR A 3 61.33 -43.05 -31.90
CA THR A 3 60.13 -42.98 -32.77
C THR A 3 58.84 -43.27 -31.96
N LYS A 4 57.76 -42.44 -32.03
CA LYS A 4 56.49 -42.58 -32.84
C LYS A 4 55.65 -43.84 -32.54
N SER A 5 54.30 -43.89 -32.42
CA SER A 5 53.19 -42.97 -32.74
C SER A 5 51.82 -43.53 -32.30
N MET A 6 50.80 -42.64 -32.14
CA MET A 6 49.33 -42.82 -32.32
C MET A 6 48.55 -43.61 -31.24
N GLY A 7 47.36 -43.20 -30.78
CA GLY A 7 46.42 -42.19 -31.28
C GLY A 7 45.31 -41.78 -30.28
N ARG A 8 44.55 -40.78 -30.74
CA ARG A 8 43.47 -39.98 -30.13
C ARG A 8 42.33 -40.80 -29.50
N ALA A 9 41.84 -40.41 -28.32
CA ALA A 9 40.42 -40.53 -27.92
C ALA A 9 40.06 -39.61 -26.72
N TRP A 10 39.54 -38.43 -27.06
CA TRP A 10 38.37 -37.75 -26.46
C TRP A 10 38.39 -37.34 -24.98
N ALA A 11 38.63 -36.04 -24.80
CA ALA A 11 38.04 -35.24 -23.73
C ALA A 11 36.51 -35.15 -23.92
N ALA A 12 35.74 -35.71 -23.00
CA ALA A 12 34.29 -35.49 -22.89
C ALA A 12 33.76 -35.91 -21.51
N THR A 13 34.08 -35.14 -20.44
CA THR A 13 33.33 -35.26 -19.17
C THR A 13 33.43 -33.99 -18.30
N THR A 14 33.35 -32.81 -18.92
CA THR A 14 33.20 -31.52 -18.22
C THR A 14 32.25 -30.60 -18.99
N LEU A 15 31.09 -31.15 -19.39
CA LEU A 15 30.05 -30.41 -20.10
C LEU A 15 28.65 -30.94 -19.75
N PHE A 16 28.20 -30.76 -18.50
CA PHE A 16 26.78 -30.97 -18.16
C PHE A 16 26.17 -29.91 -17.21
N CYS A 17 26.92 -28.89 -16.77
CA CYS A 17 26.40 -27.83 -15.89
C CYS A 17 26.53 -26.40 -16.45
N LEU A 18 26.87 -26.21 -17.73
CA LEU A 18 26.99 -24.89 -18.34
C LEU A 18 26.06 -24.63 -19.55
N THR A 19 25.13 -25.53 -19.86
CA THR A 19 24.22 -25.38 -21.02
C THR A 19 22.79 -24.96 -20.66
N ALA A 20 22.41 -24.90 -19.37
CA ALA A 20 21.05 -24.53 -18.97
C ALA A 20 20.73 -23.02 -19.08
N TRP A 21 21.73 -22.14 -19.02
CA TRP A 21 21.54 -20.69 -19.28
C TRP A 21 21.09 -20.40 -20.72
N VAL A 22 21.44 -21.25 -21.69
CA VAL A 22 21.05 -21.08 -23.10
C VAL A 22 19.65 -21.62 -23.39
N ALA A 23 19.02 -22.35 -22.47
CA ALA A 23 17.71 -22.96 -22.74
C ALA A 23 16.53 -22.04 -22.35
N TRP A 24 16.64 -21.30 -21.25
CA TRP A 24 15.49 -20.56 -20.71
C TRP A 24 15.30 -19.16 -21.31
N ALA A 25 16.40 -18.51 -21.71
CA ALA A 25 16.41 -17.24 -22.45
C ALA A 25 17.09 -17.32 -23.83
N GLY A 26 17.57 -18.52 -24.24
CA GLY A 26 18.38 -18.67 -25.45
C GLY A 26 17.66 -19.29 -26.65
N ALA A 27 18.46 -19.57 -27.68
CA ALA A 27 18.12 -19.68 -29.10
C ALA A 27 16.72 -20.20 -29.42
N ALA A 28 16.04 -19.50 -30.34
CA ALA A 28 14.71 -19.85 -30.81
C ALA A 28 14.68 -21.30 -31.33
N ARG A 29 13.74 -22.10 -30.82
CA ARG A 29 13.46 -23.47 -31.25
C ARG A 29 12.11 -23.51 -31.95
N GLN A 30 11.94 -24.48 -32.85
CA GLN A 30 10.64 -24.70 -33.48
C GLN A 30 9.70 -25.34 -32.46
N PHE A 31 8.56 -24.70 -32.25
CA PHE A 31 7.43 -25.20 -31.47
C PHE A 31 6.26 -25.50 -32.41
N GLU A 32 5.61 -26.63 -32.16
CA GLU A 32 4.38 -27.08 -32.83
C GLU A 32 3.46 -27.67 -31.76
N LEU A 33 2.88 -26.78 -30.95
CA LEU A 33 1.95 -27.14 -29.89
C LEU A 33 0.55 -26.72 -30.34
N GLU A 34 -0.38 -27.66 -30.37
CA GLU A 34 -1.77 -27.36 -30.70
C GLU A 34 -2.54 -26.80 -29.50
N SER A 35 -3.64 -26.11 -29.78
CA SER A 35 -4.60 -25.76 -28.74
C SER A 35 -5.26 -27.03 -28.18
N GLY A 36 -5.47 -27.07 -26.88
CA GLY A 36 -6.03 -28.23 -26.20
C GLY A 36 -6.03 -28.09 -24.68
N PRO A 37 -6.43 -29.14 -23.95
CA PRO A 37 -6.46 -29.13 -22.49
C PRO A 37 -5.10 -28.79 -21.91
N ALA A 38 -5.05 -27.83 -20.98
CA ALA A 38 -3.81 -27.27 -20.46
C ALA A 38 -2.86 -28.32 -19.87
N GLU A 39 -3.38 -29.35 -19.21
CA GLU A 39 -2.58 -30.44 -18.67
C GLU A 39 -1.84 -31.23 -19.77
N ALA A 40 -2.54 -31.59 -20.85
CA ALA A 40 -1.95 -32.34 -21.96
C ALA A 40 -0.90 -31.49 -22.68
N ALA A 41 -1.24 -30.23 -22.94
CA ALA A 41 -0.40 -29.32 -23.68
C ALA A 41 0.86 -28.90 -22.87
N LEU A 42 0.75 -28.67 -21.56
CA LEU A 42 1.90 -28.40 -20.68
C LEU A 42 2.85 -29.61 -20.56
N ASN A 43 2.31 -30.83 -20.56
CA ASN A 43 3.12 -32.04 -20.60
C ASN A 43 3.85 -32.19 -21.95
N GLU A 44 3.18 -31.89 -23.06
CA GLU A 44 3.79 -31.87 -24.40
C GLU A 44 4.90 -30.82 -24.51
N PHE A 45 4.67 -29.64 -23.96
CA PHE A 45 5.67 -28.58 -23.83
C PHE A 45 6.88 -29.06 -22.99
N ALA A 46 6.66 -29.74 -21.86
CA ALA A 46 7.73 -30.29 -21.03
C ALA A 46 8.60 -31.31 -21.81
N VAL A 47 7.96 -32.18 -22.58
CA VAL A 47 8.62 -33.16 -23.45
C VAL A 47 9.43 -32.49 -24.57
N GLN A 48 8.86 -31.48 -25.24
CA GLN A 48 9.54 -30.78 -26.34
C GLN A 48 10.72 -29.92 -25.88
N THR A 49 10.69 -29.42 -24.63
CA THR A 49 11.73 -28.54 -24.09
C THR A 49 12.77 -29.25 -23.24
N GLY A 50 12.45 -30.43 -22.70
CA GLY A 50 13.27 -31.16 -21.73
C GLY A 50 13.31 -30.52 -20.33
N LEU A 51 12.38 -29.60 -20.05
CA LEU A 51 12.28 -28.90 -18.77
C LEU A 51 11.20 -29.53 -17.89
N GLN A 52 11.45 -29.58 -16.59
CA GLN A 52 10.45 -30.04 -15.64
C GLN A 52 9.38 -28.96 -15.46
N VAL A 53 8.12 -29.31 -15.71
CA VAL A 53 6.96 -28.42 -15.50
C VAL A 53 6.12 -28.99 -14.35
N LEU A 54 5.85 -28.17 -13.34
CA LEU A 54 5.02 -28.51 -12.19
C LEU A 54 3.76 -27.64 -12.20
N PHE A 55 2.60 -28.25 -11.99
CA PHE A 55 1.33 -27.56 -11.89
C PHE A 55 0.34 -28.36 -11.02
N PRO A 56 -0.44 -27.72 -10.15
CA PRO A 56 -1.58 -28.36 -9.49
C PRO A 56 -2.66 -28.72 -10.52
N THR A 57 -3.19 -29.94 -10.48
CA THR A 57 -4.23 -30.44 -11.41
C THR A 57 -5.50 -29.56 -11.38
N GLU A 58 -5.79 -28.93 -10.24
CA GLU A 58 -6.93 -28.03 -10.06
C GLU A 58 -6.78 -26.71 -10.84
N LEU A 59 -5.56 -26.33 -11.25
CA LEU A 59 -5.32 -25.13 -12.06
C LEU A 59 -5.50 -25.38 -13.56
N THR A 60 -5.26 -26.60 -14.03
CA THR A 60 -5.35 -26.96 -15.46
C THR A 60 -6.70 -27.54 -15.85
N THR A 61 -7.55 -27.88 -14.87
CA THR A 61 -8.90 -28.44 -15.11
C THR A 61 -9.80 -27.41 -15.78
N GLY A 62 -10.25 -27.70 -17.02
CA GLY A 62 -11.16 -26.84 -17.78
C GLY A 62 -10.51 -25.62 -18.45
N VAL A 63 -9.18 -25.54 -18.46
CA VAL A 63 -8.43 -24.48 -19.15
C VAL A 63 -7.91 -25.02 -20.49
N GLU A 64 -8.13 -24.28 -21.58
CA GLU A 64 -7.54 -24.56 -22.89
C GLU A 64 -6.35 -23.62 -23.15
N THR A 65 -5.24 -24.18 -23.62
CA THR A 65 -4.04 -23.41 -24.00
C THR A 65 -4.10 -22.97 -25.45
N ASN A 66 -3.41 -21.88 -25.80
CA ASN A 66 -3.33 -21.42 -27.19
C ASN A 66 -2.38 -22.28 -28.02
N THR A 67 -2.62 -22.33 -29.33
CA THR A 67 -1.69 -22.89 -30.31
C THR A 67 -0.39 -22.09 -30.34
N VAL A 68 0.75 -22.78 -30.31
CA VAL A 68 2.09 -22.19 -30.47
C VAL A 68 2.79 -22.86 -31.64
N ARG A 69 2.80 -22.17 -32.78
CA ARG A 69 3.55 -22.58 -33.97
C ARG A 69 4.56 -21.51 -34.37
N GLY A 70 5.81 -21.91 -34.54
CA GLY A 70 6.89 -21.02 -34.97
C GLY A 70 8.19 -21.16 -34.18
N HIS A 71 9.15 -20.29 -34.46
CA HIS A 71 10.44 -20.27 -33.81
C HIS A 71 10.42 -19.32 -32.61
N TYR A 72 10.43 -19.87 -31.40
CA TYR A 72 10.34 -19.12 -30.15
C TYR A 72 11.40 -19.60 -29.15
N SER A 73 11.80 -18.75 -28.22
CA SER A 73 12.45 -19.23 -27.00
C SER A 73 11.46 -20.02 -26.14
N VAL A 74 11.95 -20.86 -25.23
CA VAL A 74 11.13 -21.64 -24.29
C VAL A 74 10.14 -20.74 -23.55
N ARG A 75 10.60 -19.59 -23.06
CA ARG A 75 9.76 -18.61 -22.37
C ARG A 75 8.70 -18.00 -23.27
N GLU A 76 9.07 -17.57 -24.48
CA GLU A 76 8.11 -16.99 -25.44
C GLU A 76 7.05 -18.00 -25.89
N ALA A 77 7.43 -19.26 -26.07
CA ALA A 77 6.49 -20.33 -26.40
C ALA A 77 5.50 -20.53 -25.24
N LEU A 78 5.98 -20.57 -24.00
CA LEU A 78 5.13 -20.75 -22.82
C LEU A 78 4.23 -19.54 -22.54
N ASP A 79 4.75 -18.32 -22.68
CA ASP A 79 3.98 -17.08 -22.53
C ASP A 79 2.85 -17.01 -23.58
N ARG A 80 3.11 -17.43 -24.82
CA ARG A 80 2.09 -17.52 -25.89
C ARG A 80 1.05 -18.59 -25.61
N MET A 81 1.51 -19.76 -25.18
CA MET A 81 0.66 -20.90 -24.82
C MET A 81 -0.34 -20.54 -23.71
N LEU A 82 0.10 -19.75 -22.74
CA LEU A 82 -0.68 -19.40 -21.55
C LEU A 82 -1.37 -18.03 -21.63
N SER A 83 -1.17 -17.26 -22.70
CA SER A 83 -1.80 -15.93 -22.86
C SER A 83 -3.31 -16.01 -22.73
N ASP A 84 -3.89 -15.14 -21.90
CA ASP A 84 -5.35 -15.03 -21.68
C ASP A 84 -6.05 -16.30 -21.15
N THR A 85 -5.29 -17.34 -20.78
CA THR A 85 -5.83 -18.58 -20.20
C THR A 85 -6.11 -18.48 -18.69
N GLY A 86 -5.70 -17.36 -18.07
CA GLY A 86 -5.69 -17.22 -16.62
C GLY A 86 -4.55 -17.98 -15.92
N LEU A 87 -3.59 -18.52 -16.68
CA LEU A 87 -2.38 -19.17 -16.17
C LEU A 87 -1.12 -18.38 -16.52
N SER A 88 -0.08 -18.49 -15.69
CA SER A 88 1.24 -17.91 -15.91
C SER A 88 2.32 -18.90 -15.49
N ALA A 89 3.48 -18.83 -16.14
CA ALA A 89 4.62 -19.67 -15.84
C ALA A 89 5.73 -18.88 -15.13
N ASN A 90 6.23 -19.43 -14.03
CA ASN A 90 7.39 -18.92 -13.33
C ASN A 90 8.51 -19.96 -13.40
N TYR A 91 9.74 -19.52 -13.61
CA TYR A 91 10.89 -20.42 -13.57
C TYR A 91 11.76 -20.15 -12.38
N ASN A 92 12.13 -21.25 -11.76
CA ASN A 92 13.04 -21.25 -10.65
C ASN A 92 14.46 -21.49 -11.17
N GLU A 93 15.25 -20.42 -11.22
CA GLU A 93 16.64 -20.45 -11.69
C GLU A 93 17.55 -21.36 -10.85
N ASN A 94 17.17 -21.64 -9.60
CA ASN A 94 17.95 -22.50 -8.70
C ASN A 94 17.65 -24.00 -8.87
N THR A 95 16.45 -24.35 -9.34
CA THR A 95 16.03 -25.76 -9.50
C THR A 95 15.88 -26.18 -10.95
N GLY A 96 15.84 -25.23 -11.90
CA GLY A 96 15.61 -25.51 -13.31
C GLY A 96 14.18 -25.95 -13.64
N VAL A 97 13.25 -25.74 -12.72
CA VAL A 97 11.84 -26.15 -12.82
C VAL A 97 10.96 -24.98 -13.22
N ILE A 98 10.00 -25.23 -14.10
CA ILE A 98 8.92 -24.32 -14.49
C ILE A 98 7.69 -24.64 -13.63
N GLU A 99 7.16 -23.67 -12.92
CA GLU A 99 5.94 -23.80 -12.12
C GLU A 99 4.80 -23.00 -12.76
N ILE A 100 3.66 -23.64 -13.00
CA ILE A 100 2.47 -22.99 -13.53
C ILE A 100 1.59 -22.53 -12.37
N SER A 101 1.21 -21.27 -12.41
CA SER A 101 0.36 -20.60 -11.43
C SER A 101 -0.78 -19.88 -12.14
N ARG A 102 -1.75 -19.33 -11.40
CA ARG A 102 -2.75 -18.44 -12.02
C ARG A 102 -2.08 -17.13 -12.42
N ALA A 103 -2.32 -16.69 -13.65
CA ALA A 103 -2.02 -15.32 -14.04
C ALA A 103 -2.72 -14.38 -13.05
N PRO A 104 -2.05 -13.33 -12.56
CA PRO A 104 -2.70 -12.36 -11.68
C PRO A 104 -3.85 -11.73 -12.47
N LEU A 105 -5.08 -12.13 -12.16
CA LEU A 105 -6.27 -11.46 -12.67
C LEU A 105 -6.19 -10.01 -12.20
N ARG A 106 -6.09 -9.07 -13.15
CA ARG A 106 -5.94 -7.64 -12.87
C ARG A 106 -7.15 -7.03 -12.12
N ASN A 107 -8.17 -7.82 -11.73
CA ASN A 107 -9.36 -7.35 -11.01
C ASN A 107 -10.17 -8.39 -10.19
N GLU A 108 -9.67 -9.59 -9.87
CA GLU A 108 -10.37 -10.49 -8.92
C GLU A 108 -9.65 -10.57 -7.59
N THR A 109 -9.98 -9.66 -6.67
CA THR A 109 -9.66 -9.82 -5.25
C THR A 109 -10.47 -10.98 -4.67
N VAL A 110 -9.85 -12.15 -4.54
CA VAL A 110 -10.36 -13.23 -3.69
C VAL A 110 -10.39 -12.72 -2.26
N VAL A 111 -11.59 -12.49 -1.74
CA VAL A 111 -11.79 -11.97 -0.40
C VAL A 111 -11.79 -13.13 0.59
N ARG A 112 -10.72 -13.27 1.37
CA ARG A 112 -10.63 -14.29 2.43
C ARG A 112 -11.21 -13.74 3.73
N LEU A 113 -12.03 -14.55 4.40
CA LEU A 113 -12.49 -14.19 5.73
C LEU A 113 -11.30 -14.04 6.69
N PRO A 114 -11.32 -13.03 7.57
CA PRO A 114 -10.32 -12.91 8.60
C PRO A 114 -10.48 -14.06 9.62
N PRO A 115 -9.43 -14.38 10.37
CA PRO A 115 -9.52 -15.43 11.37
C PRO A 115 -10.40 -15.01 12.54
N TYR A 116 -11.31 -15.92 12.89
CA TYR A 116 -12.13 -15.89 14.09
C TYR A 116 -11.47 -16.79 15.14
N THR A 117 -11.25 -16.29 16.36
CA THR A 117 -10.61 -17.08 17.42
C THR A 117 -11.68 -17.58 18.38
N VAL A 118 -11.84 -18.91 18.51
CA VAL A 118 -12.62 -19.50 19.60
C VAL A 118 -11.73 -19.62 20.82
N GLU A 119 -12.18 -19.08 21.94
CA GLU A 119 -11.46 -19.11 23.21
C GLU A 119 -11.62 -20.49 23.85
N GLY A 120 -10.56 -21.30 23.81
CA GLY A 120 -10.57 -22.66 24.35
C GLY A 120 -9.20 -23.18 24.78
N GLU A 121 -8.12 -22.67 24.20
CA GLU A 121 -6.74 -23.04 24.57
C GLU A 121 -5.95 -21.83 25.08
N THR A 122 -5.36 -21.96 26.27
CA THR A 122 -4.43 -20.98 26.85
C THR A 122 -3.11 -21.02 26.07
N LYS A 123 -2.90 -20.02 25.21
CA LYS A 123 -1.63 -19.85 24.49
C LYS A 123 -0.66 -18.99 25.28
N ALA A 124 0.62 -19.37 25.26
CA ALA A 124 1.71 -18.53 25.77
C ALA A 124 2.03 -17.42 24.76
N TRP A 125 1.31 -16.30 24.87
CA TRP A 125 1.54 -15.12 24.04
C TRP A 125 2.83 -14.39 24.45
N ARG A 126 3.48 -13.78 23.46
CA ARG A 126 4.63 -12.90 23.61
C ARG A 126 4.26 -11.49 23.19
N TYR A 127 4.82 -10.52 23.89
CA TYR A 127 4.64 -9.11 23.61
C TYR A 127 6.00 -8.44 23.41
N ALA A 128 6.08 -7.58 22.39
CA ALA A 128 7.20 -6.67 22.17
C ALA A 128 6.72 -5.35 21.56
N LYS A 129 7.41 -4.27 21.89
CA LYS A 129 7.24 -2.95 21.28
C LYS A 129 8.61 -2.44 20.83
N MET A 130 8.69 -1.96 19.58
CA MET A 130 9.93 -1.43 18.99
C MET A 130 9.58 -0.23 18.11
N GLY A 131 10.01 0.97 18.49
CA GLY A 131 9.60 2.19 17.79
C GLY A 131 8.07 2.31 17.71
N ASN A 132 7.54 2.49 16.50
CA ASN A 132 6.10 2.58 16.24
C ASN A 132 5.43 1.22 15.93
N ILE A 133 6.10 0.08 16.14
CA ILE A 133 5.47 -1.24 15.96
C ILE A 133 5.20 -1.91 17.31
N GLU A 134 4.06 -2.57 17.42
CA GLU A 134 3.63 -3.36 18.56
C GLU A 134 3.30 -4.78 18.09
N VAL A 135 3.95 -5.79 18.69
CA VAL A 135 3.86 -7.18 18.25
C VAL A 135 3.28 -8.05 19.37
N LEU A 136 2.20 -8.76 19.04
CA LEU A 136 1.63 -9.83 19.87
C LEU A 136 1.77 -11.16 19.12
N SER A 137 2.51 -12.11 19.67
CA SER A 137 2.89 -13.34 18.97
C SER A 137 2.59 -14.59 19.76
N ALA A 138 1.88 -15.54 19.17
CA ALA A 138 1.74 -16.90 19.69
C ALA A 138 2.87 -17.84 19.20
N CYS A 139 3.74 -17.37 18.29
CA CYS A 139 4.88 -18.12 17.77
C CYS A 139 6.03 -18.17 18.80
N MET A 140 7.00 -19.06 18.60
CA MET A 140 8.22 -19.18 19.41
C MET A 140 9.07 -17.89 19.40
N ASP A 141 9.86 -17.67 20.47
CA ASP A 141 10.70 -16.48 20.66
C ASP A 141 11.56 -16.16 19.43
N ASP A 142 12.27 -17.17 18.90
CA ASP A 142 13.19 -16.98 17.77
C ASP A 142 12.45 -16.54 16.49
N VAL A 143 11.26 -17.09 16.25
CA VAL A 143 10.39 -16.71 15.13
C VAL A 143 9.90 -15.28 15.32
N THR A 144 9.42 -14.93 16.51
CA THR A 144 8.96 -13.57 16.82
C THR A 144 10.09 -12.55 16.64
N ARG A 145 11.30 -12.82 17.17
CA ARG A 145 12.47 -11.95 17.02
C ARG A 145 12.85 -11.79 15.54
N ARG A 146 12.81 -12.87 14.77
CA ARG A 146 13.07 -12.85 13.33
C ARG A 146 12.05 -12.00 12.57
N VAL A 147 10.76 -12.10 12.90
CA VAL A 147 9.71 -11.25 12.30
C VAL A 147 10.00 -9.77 12.59
N ILE A 148 10.24 -9.41 13.86
CA ILE A 148 10.54 -8.01 14.25
C ILE A 148 11.77 -7.49 13.48
N GLN A 149 12.82 -8.31 13.38
CA GLN A 149 14.02 -7.96 12.63
C GLN A 149 13.75 -7.77 11.13
N GLN A 150 12.98 -8.66 10.50
CA GLN A 150 12.65 -8.54 9.09
C GLN A 150 11.73 -7.34 8.81
N LEU A 151 10.78 -7.02 9.69
CA LEU A 151 9.95 -5.82 9.59
C LEU A 151 10.80 -4.54 9.59
N PHE A 152 11.75 -4.43 10.52
CA PHE A 152 12.70 -3.31 10.57
C PHE A 152 13.50 -3.16 9.27
N ARG A 153 14.00 -4.28 8.74
CA ARG A 153 14.84 -4.27 7.52
C ARG A 153 14.04 -4.02 6.24
N LEU A 154 12.78 -4.45 6.20
CA LEU A 154 11.87 -4.10 5.11
C LEU A 154 11.55 -2.62 5.11
N ASP A 155 11.38 -2.00 6.28
CA ASP A 155 11.17 -0.55 6.39
C ASP A 155 12.39 0.25 5.88
N GLU A 156 13.59 -0.18 6.26
CA GLU A 156 14.87 0.38 5.78
C GLU A 156 15.07 0.20 4.26
N ALA A 157 14.77 -0.99 3.73
CA ALA A 157 14.83 -1.28 2.30
C ALA A 157 13.83 -0.43 1.52
N LEU A 158 12.57 -0.36 1.99
CA LEU A 158 11.57 0.52 1.40
C LEU A 158 12.05 1.98 1.39
N GLY A 159 12.90 2.37 2.35
CA GLY A 159 13.50 3.70 2.49
C GLY A 159 14.37 4.10 1.31
N GLN A 160 14.91 3.12 0.59
CA GLN A 160 15.74 3.37 -0.60
C GLN A 160 14.91 3.75 -1.83
N ILE A 161 13.62 3.43 -1.83
CA ILE A 161 12.69 3.76 -2.92
C ILE A 161 11.84 4.97 -2.50
N ILE A 162 11.33 4.94 -1.27
CA ILE A 162 10.36 5.88 -0.72
C ILE A 162 10.79 6.16 0.72
N PRO A 163 11.39 7.32 1.01
CA PRO A 163 11.86 7.64 2.36
C PRO A 163 10.68 7.81 3.33
N PRO A 164 10.89 7.67 4.65
CA PRO A 164 9.80 7.67 5.63
C PRO A 164 8.86 8.88 5.57
N ASP A 165 9.38 10.07 5.24
CA ASP A 165 8.60 11.31 5.11
C ASP A 165 7.66 11.34 3.90
N LEU A 166 7.91 10.49 2.91
CA LEU A 166 7.05 10.31 1.72
C LEU A 166 6.06 9.14 1.86
N ARG A 167 5.79 8.71 3.10
CA ARG A 167 4.84 7.63 3.39
C ARG A 167 3.77 8.10 4.36
N PHE A 168 2.67 7.36 4.43
CA PHE A 168 1.71 7.50 5.51
C PHE A 168 2.39 7.36 6.88
N ARG A 169 2.21 8.38 7.72
CA ARG A 169 2.65 8.41 9.12
C ARG A 169 1.41 8.36 10.02
N SER A 170 1.52 7.61 11.10
CA SER A 170 0.57 7.61 12.20
C SER A 170 1.36 7.62 13.52
N ASP A 171 0.88 8.38 14.50
CA ASP A 171 1.42 8.35 15.86
C ASP A 171 0.79 7.20 16.68
N THR A 172 -0.20 6.50 16.10
CA THR A 172 -0.67 5.22 16.64
C THR A 172 0.27 4.09 16.20
N PRO A 173 0.56 3.11 17.09
CA PRO A 173 1.40 1.98 16.73
C PRO A 173 0.80 1.08 15.65
N ASP A 174 1.66 0.55 14.78
CA ASP A 174 1.34 -0.55 13.89
C ASP A 174 1.23 -1.83 14.68
N ILE A 175 0.05 -2.44 14.67
CA ILE A 175 -0.16 -3.69 15.37
C ILE A 175 0.20 -4.86 14.46
N TYR A 176 1.01 -5.80 14.96
CA TYR A 176 1.32 -7.06 14.30
C TYR A 176 0.90 -8.22 15.21
N VAL A 177 -0.05 -9.03 14.75
CA VAL A 177 -0.49 -10.23 15.48
C VAL A 177 -0.04 -11.48 14.73
N LEU A 178 0.80 -12.30 15.38
CA LEU A 178 1.41 -13.48 14.77
C LEU A 178 0.81 -14.75 15.37
N HIS A 179 0.35 -15.66 14.52
CA HIS A 179 -0.06 -17.00 14.91
C HIS A 179 0.77 -18.06 14.19
N SER A 180 0.97 -19.20 14.87
CA SER A 180 1.47 -20.42 14.26
C SER A 180 0.42 -21.03 13.35
N ASP A 181 0.83 -21.83 12.36
CA ASP A 181 -0.07 -22.68 11.59
C ASP A 181 -0.42 -23.99 12.31
N ALA A 182 0.45 -24.43 13.22
CA ALA A 182 0.20 -25.52 14.15
C ALA A 182 -0.99 -25.18 15.07
N ASP A 183 -1.18 -23.89 15.34
CA ASP A 183 -2.36 -23.38 15.99
C ASP A 183 -3.52 -23.41 14.98
N LYS A 184 -4.36 -24.44 15.04
CA LYS A 184 -5.64 -24.40 14.32
C LYS A 184 -6.43 -23.20 14.85
N ALA A 185 -6.44 -22.09 14.11
CA ALA A 185 -7.43 -21.04 14.32
C ALA A 185 -8.78 -21.74 14.17
N ALA A 186 -9.48 -21.95 15.29
CA ALA A 186 -10.77 -22.62 15.30
C ALA A 186 -11.79 -21.71 14.61
N VAL A 187 -11.89 -21.84 13.29
CA VAL A 187 -13.03 -21.33 12.54
C VAL A 187 -14.21 -22.23 12.91
N PRO A 188 -15.32 -21.71 13.47
CA PRO A 188 -16.47 -22.54 13.81
C PRO A 188 -16.89 -23.40 12.61
N GLN A 189 -17.11 -24.71 12.80
CA GLN A 189 -17.41 -25.63 11.70
C GLN A 189 -18.63 -25.17 10.88
N GLU A 190 -19.64 -24.59 11.54
CA GLU A 190 -20.82 -23.98 10.91
C GLU A 190 -20.46 -22.85 9.91
N LEU A 191 -19.37 -22.11 10.15
CA LEU A 191 -18.87 -21.07 9.26
C LEU A 191 -18.13 -21.68 8.06
N ILE A 192 -17.36 -22.75 8.28
CA ILE A 192 -16.73 -23.54 7.21
C ILE A 192 -17.80 -24.14 6.28
N ASP A 193 -18.86 -24.71 6.85
CA ASP A 193 -19.92 -25.36 6.09
C ASP A 193 -20.75 -24.36 5.26
N ARG A 194 -20.99 -23.13 5.77
CA ARG A 194 -21.64 -22.06 5.01
C ARG A 194 -20.77 -21.47 3.90
N LEU A 195 -19.45 -21.49 4.05
CA LEU A 195 -18.51 -21.07 3.01
C LEU A 195 -18.45 -22.08 1.87
N LYS A 196 -18.42 -23.38 2.19
CA LYS A 196 -18.52 -24.48 1.22
C LYS A 196 -19.80 -24.43 0.37
N GLN A 197 -20.91 -23.95 0.94
CA GLN A 197 -22.16 -23.75 0.20
C GLN A 197 -22.12 -22.57 -0.79
N GLN A 198 -21.15 -21.64 -0.67
CA GLN A 198 -20.93 -20.53 -1.60
C GLN A 198 -19.76 -20.76 -2.58
N GLU A 199 -19.04 -21.87 -2.46
CA GLU A 199 -17.83 -22.22 -3.24
C GLU A 199 -18.08 -22.61 -4.71
N GLY A 200 -19.27 -22.36 -5.26
CA GLY A 200 -19.48 -22.45 -6.71
C GLY A 200 -18.72 -21.39 -7.54
N LYS A 201 -18.11 -20.37 -6.93
CA LYS A 201 -17.52 -19.22 -7.64
C LYS A 201 -16.33 -18.51 -6.96
N VAL A 202 -15.50 -19.20 -6.18
CA VAL A 202 -14.32 -18.54 -5.56
C VAL A 202 -13.08 -19.40 -5.76
N SER A 203 -12.24 -19.02 -6.74
CA SER A 203 -11.00 -19.71 -7.01
C SER A 203 -9.81 -19.01 -6.37
N GLY A 204 -9.02 -19.76 -5.60
CA GLY A 204 -7.86 -19.27 -4.87
C GLY A 204 -6.73 -18.83 -5.78
N THR A 205 -6.34 -17.56 -5.68
CA THR A 205 -5.07 -17.06 -6.21
C THR A 205 -3.97 -17.25 -5.18
N ASN A 206 -3.00 -18.10 -5.50
CA ASN A 206 -1.67 -18.10 -4.91
C ASN A 206 -0.83 -17.07 -5.68
N ASN A 207 -0.59 -15.90 -5.08
CA ASN A 207 0.54 -15.06 -5.51
C ASN A 207 1.82 -15.68 -4.93
N LEU A 208 2.34 -16.70 -5.63
CA LEU A 208 3.64 -17.29 -5.37
C LEU A 208 4.75 -16.32 -5.82
N VAL A 209 5.12 -15.43 -4.91
CA VAL A 209 6.46 -14.83 -4.85
C VAL A 209 6.95 -14.96 -3.40
N TRP A 210 7.66 -16.06 -3.14
CA TRP A 210 8.73 -16.21 -2.13
C TRP A 210 8.50 -15.80 -0.66
N ASN A 211 7.35 -16.11 -0.06
CA ASN A 211 7.20 -16.10 1.41
C ASN A 211 7.20 -17.54 1.95
N ILE A 212 8.36 -18.22 1.93
CA ILE A 212 8.48 -19.51 2.62
C ILE A 212 8.11 -19.27 4.10
N GLY A 213 7.10 -19.98 4.61
CA GLY A 213 6.66 -19.87 6.00
C GLY A 213 5.57 -18.84 6.32
N ILE A 214 5.01 -18.11 5.36
CA ILE A 214 3.78 -17.31 5.58
C ILE A 214 2.62 -17.97 4.86
N MET A 215 1.69 -18.55 5.62
CA MET A 215 0.51 -19.19 5.03
C MET A 215 -0.54 -18.17 4.62
N ASN A 216 -0.77 -17.16 5.46
CA ASN A 216 -1.74 -16.09 5.22
C ASN A 216 -1.31 -14.79 5.89
N SER A 217 -1.69 -13.65 5.31
CA SER A 217 -1.62 -12.34 5.96
C SER A 217 -2.87 -11.51 5.67
N TYR A 218 -3.31 -10.73 6.66
CA TYR A 218 -4.47 -9.85 6.56
C TYR A 218 -4.09 -8.46 7.07
N GLY A 219 -4.47 -7.42 6.33
CA GLY A 219 -4.30 -6.03 6.76
C GLY A 219 -5.64 -5.37 7.05
N PHE A 220 -5.75 -4.74 8.20
CA PHE A 220 -6.92 -3.99 8.66
C PHE A 220 -6.52 -2.55 8.99
N TRP A 221 -7.37 -1.61 8.61
CA TRP A 221 -7.06 -0.18 8.69
C TRP A 221 -8.33 0.61 8.95
N ASP A 222 -8.22 1.68 9.73
CA ASP A 222 -9.22 2.76 9.80
C ASP A 222 -8.55 4.12 9.53
N MET A 223 -9.05 5.23 10.08
CA MET A 223 -8.57 6.59 9.77
C MET A 223 -7.15 6.86 10.27
N ASP A 224 -6.78 6.34 11.43
CA ASP A 224 -5.48 6.58 12.07
C ASP A 224 -4.73 5.30 12.44
N SER A 225 -5.41 4.16 12.57
CA SER A 225 -4.86 2.92 13.11
C SER A 225 -4.69 1.84 12.04
N ARG A 226 -3.77 0.90 12.30
CA ARG A 226 -3.56 -0.29 11.46
C ARG A 226 -3.14 -1.53 12.23
N ALA A 227 -3.61 -2.67 11.74
CA ALA A 227 -3.22 -3.98 12.24
C ALA A 227 -2.95 -4.95 11.08
N ILE A 228 -1.86 -5.71 11.18
CA ILE A 228 -1.50 -6.79 10.27
C ILE A 228 -1.50 -8.09 11.06
N TYR A 229 -2.25 -9.07 10.57
CA TYR A 229 -2.33 -10.40 11.16
C TYR A 229 -1.61 -11.41 10.27
N PHE A 230 -0.70 -12.20 10.83
CA PHE A 230 0.07 -13.23 10.14
C PHE A 230 -0.27 -14.63 10.66
N ILE A 231 -0.37 -15.60 9.74
CA ILE A 231 -0.30 -17.04 10.04
C ILE A 231 1.00 -17.56 9.46
N LEU A 232 1.86 -18.06 10.33
CA LEU A 232 3.22 -18.47 10.01
C LEU A 232 3.39 -19.97 10.20
N ASN A 233 3.98 -20.64 9.20
CA ASN A 233 4.61 -21.93 9.43
C ASN A 233 5.98 -21.68 10.04
N GLU A 234 6.10 -21.93 11.34
CA GLU A 234 7.27 -21.53 12.12
C GLU A 234 8.57 -22.18 11.63
N GLY A 235 8.53 -23.47 11.32
CA GLY A 235 9.70 -24.20 10.81
C GLY A 235 10.18 -23.66 9.47
N ALA A 236 9.25 -23.42 8.53
CA ALA A 236 9.57 -22.86 7.23
C ALA A 236 9.98 -21.37 7.31
N PHE A 237 9.42 -20.60 8.23
CA PHE A 237 9.71 -19.17 8.35
C PHE A 237 11.16 -18.90 8.80
N MET A 238 11.80 -19.83 9.51
CA MET A 238 13.22 -19.75 9.88
C MET A 238 14.19 -19.78 8.69
N VAL A 239 13.72 -20.09 7.49
CA VAL A 239 14.48 -19.88 6.24
C VAL A 239 13.75 -18.95 5.27
N GLY A 240 12.60 -18.43 5.70
CA GLY A 240 11.71 -17.56 4.97
C GLY A 240 12.05 -16.07 5.08
N ARG A 241 11.33 -15.29 4.27
CA ARG A 241 11.37 -13.83 4.25
C ARG A 241 9.95 -13.24 4.25
N LEU A 242 9.79 -12.13 4.94
CA LEU A 242 8.66 -11.22 4.78
C LEU A 242 8.83 -10.43 3.49
N SER A 243 7.71 -10.08 2.89
CA SER A 243 7.63 -9.14 1.77
C SER A 243 6.51 -8.13 2.04
N ILE A 244 6.69 -6.93 1.50
CA ILE A 244 5.63 -5.91 1.51
C ILE A 244 4.67 -6.22 0.37
N ARG A 245 3.38 -6.38 0.68
CA ARG A 245 2.34 -6.61 -0.33
C ARG A 245 2.05 -5.30 -1.09
N GLY A 246 1.71 -5.41 -2.37
CA GLY A 246 1.41 -4.24 -3.22
C GLY A 246 0.20 -3.42 -2.75
N ASP A 247 -0.80 -4.06 -2.13
CA ASP A 247 -1.94 -3.36 -1.53
C ASP A 247 -1.53 -2.56 -0.28
N TYR A 248 -0.65 -3.10 0.56
CA TYR A 248 -0.07 -2.36 1.67
C TYR A 248 0.76 -1.17 1.19
N LEU A 249 1.61 -1.37 0.17
CA LEU A 249 2.35 -0.27 -0.45
C LEU A 249 1.40 0.82 -0.96
N ARG A 250 0.34 0.45 -1.68
CA ARG A 250 -0.67 1.42 -2.14
C ARG A 250 -1.27 2.21 -0.97
N GLN A 251 -1.58 1.56 0.16
CA GLN A 251 -2.10 2.25 1.34
C GLN A 251 -1.10 3.24 1.93
N LEU A 252 0.19 2.88 2.00
CA LEU A 252 1.25 3.81 2.43
C LEU A 252 1.32 5.06 1.54
N LEU A 253 1.07 4.90 0.24
CA LEU A 253 1.19 6.00 -0.71
C LEU A 253 -0.05 6.88 -0.77
N VAL A 254 -1.22 6.27 -0.94
CA VAL A 254 -2.49 6.98 -1.14
C VAL A 254 -2.96 7.67 0.14
N ARG A 255 -2.61 7.14 1.31
CA ARG A 255 -2.99 7.74 2.60
C ARG A 255 -2.02 8.80 3.10
N ARG A 256 -0.86 8.98 2.46
CA ARG A 256 0.09 10.02 2.84
C ARG A 256 -0.59 11.38 2.74
N VAL A 257 -0.39 12.22 3.75
CA VAL A 257 -0.90 13.58 3.81
C VAL A 257 0.28 14.57 3.88
N PRO A 258 0.39 15.59 2.99
CA PRO A 258 -0.47 15.87 1.83
C PRO A 258 -0.52 14.74 0.78
N ALA A 259 -1.57 14.70 -0.04
CA ALA A 259 -1.70 13.64 -1.06
C ALA A 259 -0.54 13.67 -2.06
N MET A 260 0.04 12.50 -2.35
CA MET A 260 1.11 12.36 -3.32
C MET A 260 0.64 12.52 -4.77
N PRO A 261 1.52 12.95 -5.69
CA PRO A 261 1.14 13.14 -7.08
C PRO A 261 0.90 11.79 -7.76
N ALA A 262 -0.12 11.73 -8.62
CA ALA A 262 -0.58 10.49 -9.24
C ALA A 262 0.53 9.76 -10.02
N TRP A 263 1.38 10.49 -10.74
CA TRP A 263 2.50 9.92 -11.50
C TRP A 263 3.50 9.19 -10.59
N PHE A 264 3.71 9.65 -9.37
CA PHE A 264 4.63 9.00 -8.44
C PHE A 264 3.99 7.75 -7.84
N VAL A 265 2.75 7.86 -7.39
CA VAL A 265 1.99 6.73 -6.82
C VAL A 265 1.88 5.60 -7.82
N GLU A 266 1.40 5.89 -9.03
CA GLU A 266 1.20 4.87 -10.06
C GLU A 266 2.54 4.39 -10.65
N GLY A 267 3.54 5.26 -10.80
CA GLY A 267 4.87 4.88 -11.24
C GLY A 267 5.57 3.92 -10.28
N VAL A 268 5.50 4.18 -8.97
CA VAL A 268 6.03 3.26 -7.95
C VAL A 268 5.26 1.93 -7.96
N LEU A 269 3.93 1.97 -8.00
CA LEU A 269 3.11 0.75 -7.93
C LEU A 269 3.28 -0.14 -9.17
N GLU A 270 3.45 0.45 -10.35
CA GLU A 270 3.72 -0.28 -11.59
C GLU A 270 5.16 -0.83 -11.62
N LEU A 271 6.13 -0.13 -11.01
CA LEU A 271 7.51 -0.62 -10.90
C LEU A 271 7.64 -1.74 -9.85
N TYR A 272 6.87 -1.68 -8.76
CA TYR A 272 7.02 -2.51 -7.57
C TYR A 272 7.02 -4.04 -7.82
N PRO A 273 6.27 -4.62 -8.76
CA PRO A 273 6.36 -6.06 -9.08
C PRO A 273 7.77 -6.52 -9.50
N THR A 274 8.63 -5.60 -9.94
CA THR A 274 10.03 -5.88 -10.30
C THR A 274 11.02 -5.65 -9.16
N VAL A 275 10.52 -5.18 -8.02
CA VAL A 275 11.32 -4.82 -6.85
C VAL A 275 11.38 -6.00 -5.89
N SER A 276 12.60 -6.39 -5.51
CA SER A 276 12.84 -7.29 -4.39
C SER A 276 13.45 -6.50 -3.24
N LEU A 277 12.74 -6.46 -2.11
CA LEU A 277 13.26 -5.95 -0.85
C LEU A 277 13.92 -7.14 -0.14
N GLU A 278 15.21 -7.07 0.12
CA GLU A 278 15.95 -8.15 0.80
C GLU A 278 16.08 -7.84 2.31
N PRO A 279 15.20 -8.41 3.15
CA PRO A 279 15.42 -8.39 4.59
C PRO A 279 16.59 -9.32 4.94
N TYR A 280 17.32 -8.96 6.00
CA TYR A 280 18.52 -9.64 6.51
C TYR A 280 18.49 -11.18 6.44
N GLY A 281 19.60 -11.80 6.04
CA GLY A 281 19.90 -13.19 6.39
C GLY A 281 18.98 -14.26 5.82
N ALA A 282 18.49 -14.11 4.59
CA ALA A 282 18.14 -15.30 3.82
C ALA A 282 19.44 -16.11 3.64
N THR A 283 19.63 -17.14 4.46
CA THR A 283 20.53 -18.24 4.10
C THR A 283 20.01 -18.81 2.79
N THR A 284 20.48 -18.30 1.66
CA THR A 284 20.78 -19.21 0.55
C THR A 284 21.67 -20.28 1.15
N PHE A 285 21.35 -21.55 0.91
CA PHE A 285 22.09 -22.72 1.39
C PHE A 285 23.61 -22.49 1.40
N ALA A 286 24.13 -21.96 2.50
CA ALA A 286 25.54 -21.83 2.76
C ALA A 286 25.80 -22.89 3.82
N MET A 287 25.96 -24.13 3.36
CA MET A 287 26.76 -25.10 4.08
C MET A 287 28.17 -24.52 4.20
N GLU A 288 28.37 -23.61 5.16
CA GLU A 288 29.65 -23.28 5.78
C GLU A 288 29.43 -22.30 6.93
N ILE A 289 29.06 -22.88 8.08
CA ILE A 289 29.20 -22.26 9.38
C ILE A 289 30.71 -22.09 9.63
N LYS A 290 31.31 -21.02 9.12
CA LYS A 290 32.62 -20.53 9.60
C LYS A 290 32.97 -19.07 9.27
N ASN A 291 32.28 -18.41 8.34
CA ASN A 291 32.54 -16.99 8.06
C ASN A 291 31.23 -16.17 8.04
N ARG A 292 30.89 -15.52 9.16
CA ARG A 292 29.84 -14.49 9.27
C ARG A 292 30.22 -13.22 8.49
N HIS A 293 30.29 -13.30 7.16
CA HIS A 293 30.14 -12.10 6.36
C HIS A 293 28.65 -11.73 6.40
N LYS A 294 28.31 -10.83 7.34
CA LYS A 294 26.97 -10.23 7.44
C LYS A 294 26.61 -9.64 6.08
N ILE A 295 25.71 -10.28 5.33
CA ILE A 295 25.10 -9.63 4.17
C ILE A 295 24.30 -8.45 4.72
N PRO A 296 24.52 -7.23 4.22
CA PRO A 296 23.80 -6.08 4.72
C PRO A 296 22.32 -6.14 4.29
N GLY A 297 21.40 -6.41 5.23
CA GLY A 297 19.96 -6.33 4.97
C GLY A 297 19.51 -4.89 4.78
N GLY A 298 18.45 -4.63 4.00
CA GLY A 298 18.10 -3.27 3.54
C GLY A 298 18.43 -3.01 2.07
N LEU A 299 18.87 -4.04 1.35
CA LEU A 299 19.13 -4.00 -0.10
C LEU A 299 17.81 -4.03 -0.87
N VAL A 300 17.75 -3.24 -1.93
CA VAL A 300 16.69 -3.26 -2.92
C VAL A 300 17.28 -3.70 -4.25
N ARG A 301 16.76 -4.79 -4.81
CA ARG A 301 17.03 -5.17 -6.19
C ARG A 301 15.87 -4.74 -7.07
N VAL A 302 16.16 -4.10 -8.20
CA VAL A 302 15.14 -3.71 -9.17
C VAL A 302 15.40 -4.45 -10.48
N ALA A 303 14.68 -5.55 -10.69
CA ALA A 303 14.78 -6.40 -11.88
C ALA A 303 14.36 -5.67 -13.16
N PRO A 304 14.70 -6.16 -14.36
CA PRO A 304 14.23 -5.56 -15.61
C PRO A 304 12.69 -5.51 -15.67
N PHE A 305 12.13 -4.37 -16.06
CA PHE A 305 10.68 -4.20 -16.12
C PHE A 305 10.11 -4.39 -17.53
N VAL A 306 8.81 -4.70 -17.61
CA VAL A 306 8.07 -4.86 -18.86
C VAL A 306 7.56 -3.50 -19.31
N TRP A 307 7.94 -3.07 -20.52
CA TRP A 307 7.48 -1.82 -21.11
C TRP A 307 6.12 -2.02 -21.78
N GLU A 308 5.05 -1.48 -21.19
CA GLU A 308 3.63 -1.53 -21.63
C GLU A 308 3.03 -2.94 -21.81
N SER A 309 3.71 -3.81 -22.56
CA SER A 309 3.39 -5.20 -22.84
C SER A 309 4.66 -5.99 -23.17
N THR A 310 4.54 -7.32 -23.18
CA THR A 310 5.64 -8.20 -23.61
C THR A 310 6.07 -7.92 -25.05
N ASP A 311 5.12 -7.69 -25.96
CA ASP A 311 5.40 -7.42 -27.37
C ASP A 311 6.13 -6.08 -27.57
N ALA A 312 5.70 -5.03 -26.88
CA ALA A 312 6.36 -3.73 -26.94
C ALA A 312 7.80 -3.82 -26.36
N THR A 313 7.98 -4.60 -25.29
CA THR A 313 9.31 -4.91 -24.73
C THR A 313 10.20 -5.63 -25.76
N LEU A 314 9.67 -6.63 -26.46
CA LEU A 314 10.39 -7.36 -27.51
C LEU A 314 10.73 -6.46 -28.72
N ALA A 315 9.82 -5.57 -29.11
CA ALA A 315 10.09 -4.61 -30.18
C ALA A 315 11.29 -3.71 -29.83
N ILE A 316 11.36 -3.19 -28.60
CA ILE A 316 12.51 -2.39 -28.12
C ILE A 316 13.79 -3.24 -28.12
N ARG A 317 13.69 -4.53 -27.75
CA ARG A 317 14.82 -5.45 -27.82
C ARG A 317 15.36 -5.60 -29.25
N LYS A 318 14.47 -5.61 -30.24
CA LYS A 318 14.76 -5.67 -31.68
C LYS A 318 15.19 -4.32 -32.29
N GLY A 319 15.29 -3.25 -31.50
CA GLY A 319 15.77 -1.96 -31.96
C GLY A 319 14.70 -0.88 -32.12
N HIS A 320 13.42 -1.18 -31.89
CA HIS A 320 12.38 -0.16 -31.84
C HIS A 320 12.70 0.89 -30.76
N ARG A 321 12.28 2.13 -31.02
CA ARG A 321 12.48 3.28 -30.13
C ARG A 321 11.11 3.96 -29.97
N PRO A 322 10.36 3.65 -28.90
CA PRO A 322 9.06 4.26 -28.69
C PRO A 322 9.22 5.75 -28.42
N GLU A 323 8.21 6.50 -28.85
CA GLU A 323 8.10 7.90 -28.49
C GLU A 323 7.61 8.01 -27.04
N LEU A 324 8.26 8.85 -26.25
CA LEU A 324 7.83 9.17 -24.88
C LEU A 324 6.99 10.44 -24.88
N MET A 325 5.92 10.46 -24.09
CA MET A 325 5.09 11.66 -23.87
C MET A 325 5.90 12.80 -23.24
N PRO A 326 5.56 14.09 -23.54
CA PRO A 326 6.06 15.28 -22.85
C PRO A 326 6.15 15.11 -21.34
N LEU A 327 7.25 15.54 -20.72
CA LEU A 327 7.38 15.44 -19.25
C LEU A 327 6.36 16.31 -18.52
N SER A 328 5.95 17.43 -19.14
CA SER A 328 4.84 18.26 -18.67
C SER A 328 3.50 17.52 -18.67
N GLU A 329 3.27 16.60 -19.60
CA GLU A 329 2.07 15.76 -19.65
C GLU A 329 2.15 14.65 -18.60
N LEU A 330 3.31 14.00 -18.46
CA LEU A 330 3.53 12.96 -17.45
C LEU A 330 3.30 13.48 -16.03
N LEU A 331 3.86 14.65 -15.71
CA LEU A 331 3.80 15.27 -14.38
C LEU A 331 2.49 16.03 -14.13
N GLY A 332 1.61 16.13 -15.14
CA GLY A 332 0.32 16.81 -15.08
C GLY A 332 -0.83 15.89 -14.64
N THR A 333 -2.02 16.17 -15.18
CA THR A 333 -3.24 15.40 -14.88
C THR A 333 -3.20 14.02 -15.56
N PRO A 334 -3.41 12.93 -14.82
CA PRO A 334 -3.41 11.59 -15.40
C PRO A 334 -4.57 11.42 -16.40
N PRO A 335 -4.39 10.63 -17.46
CA PRO A 335 -5.49 10.23 -18.34
C PRO A 335 -6.57 9.44 -17.59
N SER A 336 -7.76 9.31 -18.18
CA SER A 336 -8.83 8.50 -17.59
C SER A 336 -8.42 7.03 -17.46
N THR A 337 -8.63 6.45 -16.27
CA THR A 337 -8.34 5.04 -15.99
C THR A 337 -9.02 4.08 -16.99
N GLY A 338 -8.40 2.93 -17.24
CA GLY A 338 -8.92 1.92 -18.19
C GLY A 338 -8.67 2.22 -19.68
N THR A 339 -8.20 3.43 -20.03
CA THR A 339 -7.86 3.78 -21.41
C THR A 339 -6.48 3.26 -21.83
N ALA A 340 -6.21 3.22 -23.15
CA ALA A 340 -4.85 2.95 -23.66
C ALA A 340 -3.87 4.07 -23.27
N ALA A 341 -4.31 5.33 -23.29
CA ALA A 341 -3.52 6.47 -22.87
C ALA A 341 -3.08 6.35 -21.39
N TYR A 342 -3.96 5.91 -20.50
CA TYR A 342 -3.61 5.67 -19.10
C TYR A 342 -2.53 4.58 -18.96
N ARG A 343 -2.61 3.50 -19.73
CA ARG A 343 -1.60 2.42 -19.70
C ARG A 343 -0.22 2.91 -20.16
N ALA A 344 -0.17 3.70 -21.24
CA ALA A 344 1.07 4.32 -21.71
C ALA A 344 1.64 5.32 -20.69
N TRP A 345 0.78 6.18 -20.13
CA TRP A 345 1.14 7.12 -19.06
C TRP A 345 1.70 6.39 -17.82
N GLN A 346 1.04 5.31 -17.38
CA GLN A 346 1.46 4.50 -16.23
C GLN A 346 2.81 3.81 -16.48
N ALA A 347 3.01 3.23 -17.67
CA ALA A 347 4.29 2.61 -18.06
C ALA A 347 5.43 3.64 -18.10
N GLN A 348 5.17 4.85 -18.62
CA GLN A 348 6.15 5.93 -18.62
C GLN A 348 6.42 6.49 -17.21
N ALA A 349 5.40 6.55 -16.34
CA ALA A 349 5.57 6.92 -14.94
C ALA A 349 6.50 5.93 -14.20
N ALA A 350 6.34 4.63 -14.45
CA ALA A 350 7.23 3.59 -13.93
C ALA A 350 8.67 3.73 -14.47
N LEU A 351 8.82 4.02 -15.77
CA LEU A 351 10.13 4.32 -16.37
C LEU A 351 10.79 5.54 -15.72
N PHE A 352 10.02 6.61 -15.49
CA PHE A 352 10.54 7.83 -14.86
C PHE A 352 11.03 7.57 -13.44
N VAL A 353 10.23 6.88 -12.62
CA VAL A 353 10.64 6.49 -11.27
C VAL A 353 11.89 5.60 -11.32
N ARG A 354 11.90 4.56 -12.15
CA ARG A 354 13.06 3.67 -12.28
C ARG A 354 14.32 4.41 -12.74
N TRP A 355 14.20 5.29 -13.72
CA TRP A 355 15.30 6.10 -14.24
C TRP A 355 15.88 6.99 -13.15
N ALA A 356 15.03 7.66 -12.38
CA ALA A 356 15.48 8.53 -11.31
C ALA A 356 16.10 7.76 -10.13
N LEU A 357 15.64 6.53 -9.84
CA LEU A 357 16.25 5.66 -8.85
C LEU A 357 17.64 5.15 -9.29
N ASP A 358 17.83 4.81 -10.57
CA ASP A 358 19.11 4.32 -11.13
C ASP A 358 20.06 5.47 -11.57
N ASP A 359 19.69 6.74 -11.39
CA ASP A 359 20.54 7.86 -11.83
C ASP A 359 21.79 7.99 -10.96
N ALA A 360 22.91 7.50 -11.47
CA ALA A 360 24.21 7.56 -10.80
C ALA A 360 24.71 8.99 -10.51
N ARG A 361 24.14 10.04 -11.14
CA ARG A 361 24.59 11.44 -10.94
C ARG A 361 24.09 12.03 -9.63
N LYS A 362 22.80 11.83 -9.32
CA LYS A 362 22.12 12.45 -8.17
C LYS A 362 21.51 11.45 -7.19
N GLY A 363 21.41 10.17 -7.59
CA GLY A 363 20.67 9.16 -6.85
C GLY A 363 19.16 9.51 -6.74
N PRO A 364 18.44 8.84 -5.84
CA PRO A 364 16.99 9.01 -5.71
C PRO A 364 16.58 10.37 -5.08
N GLU A 365 17.52 11.18 -4.59
CA GLU A 365 17.22 12.43 -3.89
C GLU A 365 16.50 13.46 -4.78
N ALA A 366 16.88 13.58 -6.05
CA ALA A 366 16.23 14.51 -6.99
C ALA A 366 14.75 14.16 -7.20
N LEU A 367 14.43 12.86 -7.24
CA LEU A 367 13.05 12.38 -7.31
C LEU A 367 12.27 12.78 -6.06
N TRP A 368 12.83 12.52 -4.88
CA TRP A 368 12.16 12.83 -3.61
C TRP A 368 11.96 14.33 -3.41
N GLN A 369 12.92 15.16 -3.80
CA GLN A 369 12.76 16.62 -3.80
C GLN A 369 11.63 17.08 -4.71
N LEU A 370 11.53 16.52 -5.92
CA LEU A 370 10.43 16.84 -6.83
C LEU A 370 9.07 16.44 -6.23
N VAL A 371 8.97 15.26 -5.61
CA VAL A 371 7.73 14.81 -4.94
C VAL A 371 7.36 15.76 -3.80
N ARG A 372 8.31 16.16 -2.94
CA ARG A 372 8.05 17.10 -1.83
C ARG A 372 7.56 18.47 -2.33
N LEU A 373 8.09 18.97 -3.45
CA LEU A 373 7.61 20.22 -4.05
C LEU A 373 6.15 20.15 -4.47
N THR A 374 5.65 18.95 -4.80
CA THR A 374 4.24 18.78 -5.13
C THR A 374 3.31 18.93 -3.93
N ASP A 375 3.81 19.04 -2.71
CA ASP A 375 2.95 19.32 -1.54
C ASP A 375 2.35 20.72 -1.60
N THR A 376 3.05 21.67 -2.22
CA THR A 376 2.70 23.09 -2.15
C THR A 376 2.48 23.74 -3.51
N LYS A 377 2.80 23.06 -4.63
CA LYS A 377 2.63 23.59 -5.99
C LYS A 377 2.60 22.49 -7.06
N GLN A 378 2.16 22.84 -8.27
CA GLN A 378 2.43 22.00 -9.45
C GLN A 378 3.87 22.21 -9.93
N PRO A 379 4.62 21.15 -10.25
CA PRO A 379 6.01 21.26 -10.64
C PRO A 379 6.16 21.88 -12.04
N THR A 380 6.99 22.93 -12.15
CA THR A 380 7.37 23.56 -13.42
C THR A 380 8.68 22.98 -13.97
N GLU A 381 9.02 23.28 -15.23
CA GLU A 381 10.33 22.89 -15.78
C GLU A 381 11.50 23.53 -15.00
N ALA A 382 11.33 24.76 -14.49
CA ALA A 382 12.33 25.40 -13.65
C ALA A 382 12.55 24.62 -12.34
N ASP A 383 11.48 24.12 -11.72
CA ASP A 383 11.54 23.29 -10.52
C ASP A 383 12.20 21.94 -10.80
N PHE A 384 11.85 21.33 -11.92
CA PHE A 384 12.48 20.10 -12.36
C PHE A 384 13.96 20.29 -12.62
N LYS A 385 14.36 21.38 -13.28
CA LYS A 385 15.76 21.72 -13.50
C LYS A 385 16.50 21.97 -12.18
N ALA A 386 15.85 22.57 -11.18
CA ALA A 386 16.44 22.72 -9.85
C ALA A 386 16.72 21.35 -9.19
N CYS A 387 15.76 20.40 -9.29
CA CYS A 387 15.90 19.06 -8.72
C CYS A 387 16.90 18.18 -9.50
N PHE A 388 16.71 18.02 -10.82
CA PHE A 388 17.44 17.08 -11.67
C PHE A 388 18.65 17.70 -12.36
N GLY A 389 18.75 19.02 -12.47
CA GLY A 389 19.80 19.68 -13.25
C GLY A 389 19.63 19.55 -14.77
N LEU A 390 18.45 19.11 -15.23
CA LEU A 390 18.12 18.86 -16.63
C LEU A 390 16.88 19.65 -17.04
N SER A 391 16.78 20.03 -18.30
CA SER A 391 15.50 20.47 -18.88
C SER A 391 14.54 19.28 -19.02
N TYR A 392 13.26 19.54 -19.27
CA TYR A 392 12.30 18.48 -19.61
C TYR A 392 12.75 17.70 -20.85
N ALA A 393 13.18 18.41 -21.90
CA ALA A 393 13.65 17.79 -23.13
C ALA A 393 14.88 16.89 -22.91
N ASP A 394 15.85 17.34 -22.12
CA ASP A 394 17.07 16.57 -21.82
C ASP A 394 16.74 15.32 -21.01
N ALA A 395 15.87 15.42 -20.00
CA ALA A 395 15.45 14.28 -19.19
C ALA A 395 14.67 13.25 -20.01
N GLN A 396 13.82 13.70 -20.94
CA GLN A 396 13.13 12.80 -21.86
C GLN A 396 14.10 12.09 -22.80
N ALA A 397 15.10 12.80 -23.34
CA ALA A 397 16.14 12.20 -24.15
C ALA A 397 16.97 11.18 -23.35
N ASP A 398 17.29 11.48 -22.08
CA ASP A 398 17.93 10.54 -21.14
C ASP A 398 17.07 9.29 -20.92
N MET A 399 15.78 9.43 -20.63
CA MET A 399 14.86 8.31 -20.44
C MET A 399 14.73 7.44 -21.71
N ARG A 400 14.66 8.05 -22.89
CA ARG A 400 14.64 7.32 -24.18
C ARG A 400 15.91 6.48 -24.37
N ARG A 401 17.08 7.02 -24.00
CA ARG A 401 18.36 6.29 -24.01
C ARG A 401 18.44 5.22 -22.93
N TYR A 402 17.81 5.46 -21.78
CA TYR A 402 17.79 4.56 -20.64
C TYR A 402 16.86 3.35 -20.82
N LEU A 403 15.72 3.51 -21.50
CA LEU A 403 14.71 2.46 -21.65
C LEU A 403 15.27 1.11 -22.14
N PRO A 404 16.15 1.03 -23.17
CA PRO A 404 16.80 -0.22 -23.55
C PRO A 404 17.63 -0.88 -22.44
N LYS A 405 18.25 -0.08 -21.54
CA LYS A 405 18.97 -0.57 -20.35
C LYS A 405 17.98 -1.10 -19.33
N ALA A 406 16.90 -0.36 -19.06
CA ALA A 406 15.88 -0.68 -18.07
C ALA A 406 15.19 -2.04 -18.29
N ILE A 407 14.98 -2.44 -19.55
CA ILE A 407 14.33 -3.73 -19.91
C ILE A 407 15.31 -4.92 -20.00
N ARG A 408 16.60 -4.69 -19.74
CA ARG A 408 17.68 -5.70 -19.85
C ARG A 408 18.50 -5.89 -18.58
N ARG A 409 18.66 -4.83 -17.79
CA ARG A 409 19.58 -4.82 -16.65
C ARG A 409 18.84 -4.55 -15.35
N GLU A 410 19.19 -5.33 -14.35
CA GLU A 410 18.90 -5.00 -12.96
C GLU A 410 19.88 -3.97 -12.40
N PHE A 411 19.49 -3.34 -11.30
CA PHE A 411 20.38 -2.54 -10.46
C PHE A 411 20.00 -2.71 -8.99
N GLU A 412 20.90 -2.29 -8.11
CA GLU A 412 20.76 -2.39 -6.67
C GLU A 412 20.76 -1.01 -6.02
N LEU A 413 19.87 -0.79 -5.05
CA LEU A 413 19.94 0.32 -4.11
C LEU A 413 20.29 -0.22 -2.74
N LYS A 414 21.24 0.43 -2.07
CA LYS A 414 21.66 0.08 -0.71
C LYS A 414 21.79 1.35 0.13
N PRO A 415 21.46 1.29 1.43
CA PRO A 415 21.66 2.43 2.29
C PRO A 415 23.15 2.79 2.37
N LYS A 416 23.44 4.08 2.50
CA LYS A 416 24.81 4.57 2.73
C LYS A 416 25.39 3.99 4.02
N GLN A 417 24.54 3.87 5.04
CA GLN A 417 24.85 3.28 6.34
C GLN A 417 23.64 2.48 6.80
N PHE A 418 23.88 1.26 7.27
CA PHE A 418 22.83 0.42 7.84
C PHE A 418 22.47 0.93 9.23
N ALA A 419 21.19 1.13 9.46
CA ALA A 419 20.67 1.49 10.77
C ALA A 419 20.88 0.33 11.75
N GLU A 420 21.34 0.69 12.95
CA GLU A 420 21.31 -0.24 14.08
C GLU A 420 19.87 -0.50 14.47
N MET A 421 19.58 -1.75 14.82
CA MET A 421 18.25 -2.12 15.25
C MET A 421 18.00 -1.52 16.64
N PRO A 422 16.88 -0.81 16.86
CA PRO A 422 16.53 -0.34 18.19
C PRO A 422 16.39 -1.51 19.17
N ASP A 423 16.84 -1.30 20.40
CA ASP A 423 16.61 -2.28 21.46
C ASP A 423 15.12 -2.45 21.72
N TYR A 424 14.70 -3.69 21.97
CA TYR A 424 13.32 -4.02 22.33
C TYR A 424 13.29 -5.16 23.34
N ASN A 425 12.29 -5.14 24.22
CA ASN A 425 12.06 -6.19 25.20
C ASN A 425 10.99 -7.16 24.69
N LEU A 426 11.38 -8.41 24.39
CA LEU A 426 10.45 -9.50 24.13
C LEU A 426 10.20 -10.24 25.44
N ARG A 427 8.94 -10.26 25.89
CA ARG A 427 8.51 -10.88 27.13
C ARG A 427 7.24 -11.70 26.92
N LEU A 428 6.89 -12.55 27.88
CA LEU A 428 5.55 -13.11 27.94
C LEU A 428 4.52 -11.98 28.08
N ALA A 429 3.45 -12.08 27.30
CA ALA A 429 2.34 -11.15 27.34
C ALA A 429 1.47 -11.45 28.57
N SER A 430 1.10 -10.42 29.31
CA SER A 430 0.04 -10.51 30.31
C SER A 430 -1.32 -10.68 29.63
N GLU A 431 -2.33 -11.14 30.38
CA GLU A 431 -3.70 -11.16 29.86
C GLU A 431 -4.19 -9.78 29.42
N LEU A 432 -3.69 -8.72 30.06
CA LEU A 432 -4.01 -7.35 29.69
C LEU A 432 -3.40 -6.98 28.34
N ASP A 433 -2.12 -7.29 28.09
CA ASP A 433 -1.47 -7.05 26.79
C ASP A 433 -2.24 -7.73 25.66
N VAL A 434 -2.62 -9.00 25.89
CA VAL A 434 -3.40 -9.79 24.93
C VAL A 434 -4.75 -9.14 24.68
N SER A 435 -5.47 -8.73 25.72
CA SER A 435 -6.81 -8.17 25.61
C SER A 435 -6.82 -6.82 24.89
N ILE A 436 -5.84 -5.95 25.14
CA ILE A 436 -5.74 -4.64 24.46
C ILE A 436 -5.36 -4.81 22.99
N VAL A 437 -4.28 -5.55 22.70
CA VAL A 437 -3.79 -5.67 21.32
C VAL A 437 -4.76 -6.48 20.45
N LYS A 438 -5.32 -7.59 20.95
CA LYS A 438 -6.35 -8.34 20.22
C LYS A 438 -7.66 -7.55 20.12
N GLY A 439 -8.04 -6.79 21.16
CA GLY A 439 -9.25 -5.98 21.13
C GLY A 439 -9.21 -4.92 20.03
N ASP A 440 -8.07 -4.24 19.85
CA ASP A 440 -7.86 -3.28 18.77
C ASP A 440 -7.90 -3.97 17.39
N LEU A 441 -7.22 -5.11 17.24
CA LEU A 441 -7.31 -5.93 16.02
C LEU A 441 -8.76 -6.34 15.71
N ASP A 442 -9.50 -6.84 16.69
CA ASP A 442 -10.85 -7.34 16.50
C ASP A 442 -11.84 -6.21 16.17
N ARG A 443 -11.65 -5.02 16.77
CA ARG A 443 -12.36 -3.80 16.38
C ARG A 443 -12.08 -3.45 14.90
N LEU A 444 -10.81 -3.42 14.48
CA LEU A 444 -10.42 -3.10 13.10
C LEU A 444 -10.96 -4.12 12.07
N LYS A 445 -11.21 -5.38 12.46
CA LYS A 445 -11.86 -6.37 11.60
C LYS A 445 -13.34 -6.05 11.30
N ILE A 446 -14.04 -5.32 12.17
CA ILE A 446 -15.49 -5.06 12.03
C ILE A 446 -15.80 -4.45 10.66
N GLY A 447 -15.08 -3.40 10.26
CA GLY A 447 -15.28 -2.72 8.98
C GLY A 447 -15.01 -3.62 7.78
N TYR A 448 -13.96 -4.44 7.86
CA TYR A 448 -13.62 -5.44 6.84
C TYR A 448 -14.74 -6.47 6.68
N VAL A 449 -15.16 -7.09 7.78
CA VAL A 449 -16.19 -8.13 7.78
C VAL A 449 -17.53 -7.55 7.34
N ARG A 450 -17.88 -6.34 7.76
CA ARG A 450 -19.10 -5.67 7.31
C ARG A 450 -19.14 -5.49 5.79
N ARG A 451 -18.02 -5.09 5.18
CA ARG A 451 -17.91 -4.89 3.74
C ARG A 451 -18.00 -6.19 2.95
N PHE A 452 -17.34 -7.23 3.45
CA PHE A 452 -17.06 -8.42 2.67
C PHE A 452 -17.88 -9.65 3.07
N SER A 453 -18.41 -9.67 4.28
CA SER A 453 -19.22 -10.77 4.82
C SER A 453 -20.25 -10.25 5.85
N PRO A 454 -21.23 -9.42 5.42
CA PRO A 454 -22.16 -8.73 6.32
C PRO A 454 -22.87 -9.65 7.32
N LYS A 455 -23.17 -10.89 6.92
CA LYS A 455 -23.85 -11.90 7.76
C LYS A 455 -23.06 -12.28 9.02
N LEU A 456 -21.74 -12.10 9.04
CA LEU A 456 -20.89 -12.43 10.18
C LEU A 456 -20.59 -11.24 11.08
N THR A 457 -20.91 -10.02 10.64
CA THR A 457 -20.57 -8.77 11.33
C THR A 457 -20.96 -8.80 12.80
N LYS A 458 -22.17 -9.31 13.11
CA LYS A 458 -22.64 -9.41 14.50
C LYS A 458 -21.70 -10.24 15.39
N ARG A 459 -21.20 -11.38 14.91
CA ARG A 459 -20.29 -12.23 15.70
C ARG A 459 -18.94 -11.54 15.94
N TYR A 460 -18.42 -10.82 14.95
CA TYR A 460 -17.16 -10.07 15.10
C TYR A 460 -17.31 -8.88 16.04
N ILE A 461 -18.46 -8.20 16.03
CA ILE A 461 -18.77 -7.15 17.00
C ILE A 461 -18.77 -7.72 18.42
N GLU A 462 -19.48 -8.83 18.66
CA GLU A 462 -19.52 -9.44 19.99
C GLU A 462 -18.14 -9.89 20.46
N GLN A 463 -17.31 -10.43 19.56
CA GLN A 463 -15.93 -10.82 19.87
C GLN A 463 -15.08 -9.60 20.26
N ALA A 464 -15.15 -8.50 19.50
CA ALA A 464 -14.41 -7.28 19.80
C ALA A 464 -14.82 -6.70 21.17
N LYS A 465 -16.12 -6.57 21.42
CA LYS A 465 -16.66 -6.09 22.70
C LYS A 465 -16.27 -6.99 23.88
N SER A 466 -16.37 -8.31 23.72
CA SER A 466 -15.96 -9.28 24.74
C SER A 466 -14.48 -9.13 25.09
N THR A 467 -13.62 -9.05 24.08
CA THR A 467 -12.16 -8.93 24.26
C THR A 467 -11.77 -7.64 24.98
N LEU A 468 -12.38 -6.50 24.62
CA LEU A 468 -12.12 -5.22 25.29
C LEU A 468 -12.69 -5.18 26.72
N ARG A 469 -13.87 -5.77 26.97
CA ARG A 469 -14.42 -5.90 28.33
C ARG A 469 -13.57 -6.77 29.24
N ARG A 470 -12.83 -7.75 28.68
CA ARG A 470 -11.85 -8.51 29.46
C ARG A 470 -10.75 -7.60 30.00
N ALA A 471 -10.18 -6.72 29.17
CA ALA A 471 -9.19 -5.74 29.63
C ALA A 471 -9.73 -4.87 30.78
N GLN A 472 -10.98 -4.43 30.66
CA GLN A 472 -11.68 -3.70 31.71
C GLN A 472 -11.82 -4.54 33.00
N GLY A 473 -12.25 -5.80 32.89
CA GLY A 473 -12.38 -6.71 34.03
C GLY A 473 -11.06 -7.03 34.73
N LEU A 474 -9.94 -6.91 34.01
CA LEU A 474 -8.58 -7.00 34.56
C LEU A 474 -8.12 -5.69 35.24
N GLY A 475 -8.97 -4.67 35.31
CA GLY A 475 -8.72 -3.42 36.01
C GLY A 475 -7.99 -2.34 35.21
N ASP A 476 -7.90 -2.48 33.87
CA ASP A 476 -7.32 -1.42 33.06
C ASP A 476 -8.24 -0.21 32.97
N VAL A 477 -7.66 0.96 33.23
CA VAL A 477 -8.30 2.28 33.22
C VAL A 477 -7.55 3.25 32.30
N SER A 478 -6.71 2.72 31.41
CA SER A 478 -5.92 3.52 30.48
C SER A 478 -6.78 4.28 29.48
N ALA A 479 -6.30 5.46 29.07
CA ALA A 479 -6.92 6.25 28.01
C ALA A 479 -7.08 5.44 26.72
N ARG A 480 -6.09 4.59 26.41
CA ARG A 480 -6.10 3.66 25.28
C ARG A 480 -7.31 2.72 25.31
N LEU A 481 -7.60 2.08 26.45
CA LEU A 481 -8.74 1.17 26.53
C LEU A 481 -10.06 1.93 26.36
N SER A 482 -10.21 3.07 27.03
CA SER A 482 -11.40 3.93 26.89
C SER A 482 -11.59 4.38 25.43
N GLY A 483 -10.50 4.75 24.75
CA GLY A 483 -10.52 5.11 23.33
C GLY A 483 -11.00 3.94 22.47
N LEU A 484 -10.45 2.74 22.66
CA LEU A 484 -10.85 1.55 21.92
C LEU A 484 -12.31 1.14 22.18
N MET A 485 -12.79 1.25 23.42
CA MET A 485 -14.18 0.99 23.77
C MET A 485 -15.12 1.98 23.06
N GLY A 486 -14.82 3.28 23.14
CA GLY A 486 -15.59 4.32 22.48
C GLY A 486 -15.61 4.16 20.95
N LEU A 487 -14.45 3.92 20.34
CA LEU A 487 -14.36 3.68 18.90
C LEU A 487 -15.08 2.40 18.46
N CYS A 488 -15.07 1.34 19.27
CA CYS A 488 -15.83 0.13 19.00
C CYS A 488 -17.35 0.41 18.98
N GLU A 489 -17.84 1.28 19.86
CA GLU A 489 -19.26 1.69 19.86
C GLU A 489 -19.59 2.59 18.65
N CYS A 490 -18.71 3.52 18.28
CA CYS A 490 -18.84 4.29 17.03
C CYS A 490 -18.84 3.39 15.80
N ASP A 491 -17.97 2.37 15.75
CA ASP A 491 -17.87 1.43 14.63
C ASP A 491 -19.17 0.63 14.43
N VAL A 492 -20.01 0.47 15.46
CA VAL A 492 -21.33 -0.18 15.37
C VAL A 492 -22.51 0.80 15.21
N GLY A 493 -22.24 2.11 15.26
CA GLY A 493 -23.24 3.16 15.13
C GLY A 493 -23.97 3.51 16.43
N ASP A 494 -23.42 3.16 17.59
CA ASP A 494 -23.97 3.49 18.90
C ASP A 494 -23.23 4.68 19.53
N ASP A 495 -23.53 5.88 19.01
CA ASP A 495 -22.93 7.13 19.47
C ASP A 495 -23.24 7.44 20.94
N LEU A 496 -24.40 6.99 21.43
CA LEU A 496 -24.80 7.19 22.82
C LEU A 496 -23.89 6.39 23.76
N ALA A 497 -23.67 5.11 23.45
CA ALA A 497 -22.77 4.26 24.23
C ALA A 497 -21.30 4.70 24.10
N ALA A 498 -20.91 5.22 22.94
CA ALA A 498 -19.53 5.67 22.69
C ALA A 498 -19.12 6.89 23.53
N ARG A 499 -20.04 7.84 23.75
CA ARG A 499 -19.72 9.17 24.28
C ARG A 499 -18.91 9.13 25.58
N ALA A 500 -19.40 8.43 26.61
CA ALA A 500 -18.76 8.41 27.92
C ALA A 500 -17.35 7.81 27.87
N TRP A 501 -17.13 6.81 27.01
CA TRP A 501 -15.82 6.21 26.80
C TRP A 501 -14.85 7.17 26.13
N LEU A 502 -15.31 7.89 25.10
CA LEU A 502 -14.48 8.86 24.40
C LEU A 502 -14.14 10.06 25.29
N GLU A 503 -15.07 10.54 26.13
CA GLU A 503 -14.80 11.59 27.12
C GLU A 503 -13.70 11.15 28.11
N GLN A 504 -13.75 9.91 28.61
CA GLN A 504 -12.71 9.36 29.47
C GLN A 504 -11.36 9.22 28.73
N ALA A 505 -11.38 8.80 27.47
CA ALA A 505 -10.17 8.67 26.66
C ALA A 505 -9.49 10.02 26.45
N VAL A 506 -10.25 11.06 26.08
CA VAL A 506 -9.74 12.42 25.91
C VAL A 506 -9.22 12.99 27.22
N ALA A 507 -9.94 12.80 28.33
CA ALA A 507 -9.49 13.25 29.66
C ALA A 507 -8.20 12.54 30.11
N GLY A 508 -8.00 11.28 29.68
CA GLY A 508 -6.79 10.50 29.94
C GLY A 508 -5.64 10.75 28.96
N GLY A 509 -5.83 11.58 27.93
CA GLY A 509 -4.80 11.89 26.92
C GLY A 509 -4.53 10.77 25.92
N ASP A 510 -5.58 10.10 25.41
CA ASP A 510 -5.42 9.22 24.23
C ASP A 510 -4.82 10.01 23.06
N THR A 511 -3.96 9.40 22.25
CA THR A 511 -3.23 10.06 21.16
C THR A 511 -3.80 9.75 19.78
N ARG A 512 -5.02 9.18 19.69
CA ARG A 512 -5.69 8.85 18.43
C ARG A 512 -6.49 10.04 17.92
N PRO A 513 -6.13 10.62 16.76
CA PRO A 513 -6.92 11.69 16.15
C PRO A 513 -8.41 11.34 15.97
N ARG A 514 -8.72 10.05 15.72
CA ARG A 514 -10.10 9.58 15.56
C ARG A 514 -10.92 9.69 16.83
N VAL A 515 -10.34 9.51 18.02
CA VAL A 515 -11.07 9.59 19.30
C VAL A 515 -11.66 10.98 19.49
N TYR A 516 -10.85 12.03 19.29
CA TYR A 516 -11.29 13.41 19.39
C TYR A 516 -12.29 13.78 18.29
N TYR A 517 -12.05 13.34 17.05
CA TYR A 517 -12.98 13.56 15.95
C TYR A 517 -14.37 12.98 16.24
N GLU A 518 -14.44 11.73 16.70
CA GLU A 518 -15.73 11.07 16.99
C GLU A 518 -16.43 11.75 18.18
N LEU A 519 -15.70 12.13 19.23
CA LEU A 519 -16.30 12.85 20.35
C LEU A 519 -16.84 14.22 19.92
N ALA A 520 -16.06 14.98 19.14
CA ALA A 520 -16.47 16.26 18.58
C ALA A 520 -17.73 16.13 17.72
N ARG A 521 -17.77 15.10 16.85
CA ARG A 521 -18.93 14.79 15.99
C ARG A 521 -20.17 14.51 16.82
N ILE A 522 -20.05 13.68 17.86
CA ILE A 522 -21.17 13.32 18.74
C ILE A 522 -21.67 14.55 19.50
N CYS A 523 -20.77 15.35 20.07
CA CYS A 523 -21.12 16.59 20.77
C CYS A 523 -21.82 17.59 19.86
N PHE A 524 -21.29 17.81 18.64
CA PHE A 524 -21.87 18.73 17.67
C PHE A 524 -23.26 18.28 17.20
N ASN A 525 -23.44 16.99 16.88
CA ASN A 525 -24.73 16.46 16.49
C ASN A 525 -25.76 16.59 17.62
N ALA A 526 -25.38 16.31 18.86
CA ALA A 526 -26.26 16.48 20.01
C ALA A 526 -26.66 17.94 20.24
N ALA A 527 -25.71 18.88 20.07
CA ALA A 527 -25.96 20.32 20.14
C ALA A 527 -26.96 20.77 19.06
N ARG A 528 -26.73 20.36 17.80
CA ARG A 528 -27.63 20.66 16.69
C ARG A 528 -29.05 20.17 16.93
N VAL A 529 -29.22 18.95 17.44
CA VAL A 529 -30.54 18.41 17.78
C VAL A 529 -31.20 19.24 18.88
N ARG A 530 -30.46 19.62 19.93
CA ARG A 530 -30.98 20.44 21.04
C ARG A 530 -31.48 21.81 20.57
N HIS A 531 -30.80 22.40 19.60
CA HIS A 531 -31.10 23.71 19.05
C HIS A 531 -31.88 23.65 17.72
N ASN A 532 -32.51 22.52 17.39
CA ASN A 532 -33.31 22.34 16.15
C ASN A 532 -32.58 22.73 14.84
N ASN A 533 -31.26 22.55 14.78
CA ASN A 533 -30.36 22.98 13.71
C ASN A 533 -30.26 24.52 13.52
N GLU A 534 -30.66 25.30 14.51
CA GLU A 534 -30.40 26.74 14.56
C GLU A 534 -28.96 27.03 15.00
N ALA A 535 -28.60 28.32 15.07
CA ALA A 535 -27.28 28.76 15.48
C ALA A 535 -26.94 28.29 16.91
N LEU A 536 -25.70 27.84 17.10
CA LEU A 536 -25.22 27.32 18.37
C LEU A 536 -24.63 28.45 19.24
N PRO A 537 -24.75 28.33 20.58
CA PRO A 537 -24.05 29.21 21.53
C PRO A 537 -22.52 29.12 21.42
N ASP A 538 -21.82 30.24 21.66
CA ASP A 538 -20.36 30.34 21.54
C ASP A 538 -19.59 29.36 22.45
N ASP A 539 -20.13 29.01 23.62
CA ASP A 539 -19.52 28.05 24.54
C ASP A 539 -19.62 26.61 24.02
N GLU A 540 -20.74 26.24 23.40
CA GLU A 540 -20.89 24.93 22.74
C GLU A 540 -19.97 24.82 21.52
N ILE A 541 -19.89 25.88 20.71
CA ILE A 541 -18.94 25.96 19.58
C ILE A 541 -17.51 25.78 20.07
N ARG A 542 -17.09 26.56 21.08
CA ARG A 542 -15.74 26.50 21.64
C ARG A 542 -15.39 25.11 22.15
N THR A 543 -16.31 24.47 22.87
CA THR A 543 -16.13 23.12 23.40
C THR A 543 -15.83 22.11 22.30
N VAL A 544 -16.55 22.16 21.17
CA VAL A 544 -16.31 21.26 20.03
C VAL A 544 -15.00 21.62 19.31
N LEU A 545 -14.72 22.91 19.13
CA LEU A 545 -13.47 23.36 18.49
C LEU A 545 -12.23 22.93 19.28
N ASP A 546 -12.27 22.98 20.60
CA ASP A 546 -11.14 22.60 21.46
C ASP A 546 -10.79 21.11 21.30
N LEU A 547 -11.80 20.24 21.15
CA LEU A 547 -11.56 18.83 20.81
C LEU A 547 -10.85 18.67 19.47
N LEU A 548 -11.25 19.44 18.45
CA LEU A 548 -10.69 19.36 17.10
C LEU A 548 -9.31 20.04 16.96
N ARG A 549 -8.97 20.94 17.87
CA ARG A 549 -7.66 21.61 17.94
C ARG A 549 -6.59 20.71 18.55
N ASN A 550 -6.96 19.92 19.56
CA ASN A 550 -6.01 19.09 20.33
C ASN A 550 -5.33 17.99 19.51
N THR A 551 -5.81 17.68 18.29
CA THR A 551 -5.22 16.64 17.42
C THR A 551 -4.44 17.19 16.22
N ARG A 552 -4.20 18.51 16.15
CA ARG A 552 -3.58 19.12 14.97
C ARG A 552 -2.12 18.74 14.77
N ASP A 553 -1.43 18.46 15.88
CA ASP A 553 -0.03 18.05 15.87
C ASP A 553 0.14 16.52 15.81
N GLU A 554 -0.96 15.77 15.92
CA GLU A 554 -0.97 14.31 15.87
C GLU A 554 -1.14 13.79 14.43
N ALA A 555 -0.34 12.79 14.07
CA ALA A 555 -0.42 12.13 12.78
C ALA A 555 -1.38 10.92 12.80
N PRO A 556 -2.21 10.74 11.77
CA PRO A 556 -2.39 11.63 10.63
C PRO A 556 -3.37 12.77 10.96
N PRO A 557 -3.16 13.99 10.40
CA PRO A 557 -4.22 14.97 10.37
C PRO A 557 -5.43 14.38 9.65
N LEU A 558 -6.63 14.61 10.18
CA LEU A 558 -7.86 14.05 9.62
C LEU A 558 -8.64 15.13 8.86
N LEU A 559 -8.84 14.94 7.56
CA LEU A 559 -9.67 15.84 6.75
C LEU A 559 -11.06 16.05 7.37
N LYS A 560 -11.65 14.97 7.91
CA LYS A 560 -12.95 15.02 8.57
C LYS A 560 -12.97 15.96 9.78
N SER A 561 -11.87 16.11 10.51
CA SER A 561 -11.78 17.06 11.63
C SER A 561 -11.86 18.51 11.14
N TYR A 562 -11.20 18.84 10.02
CA TYR A 562 -11.28 20.18 9.44
C TYR A 562 -12.64 20.47 8.80
N LEU A 563 -13.24 19.50 8.11
CA LEU A 563 -14.60 19.68 7.57
C LEU A 563 -15.62 19.85 8.70
N LEU A 564 -15.51 19.07 9.78
CA LEU A 564 -16.37 19.25 10.96
C LEU A 564 -16.12 20.62 11.63
N MET A 565 -14.87 21.07 11.70
CA MET A 565 -14.56 22.40 12.20
C MET A 565 -15.25 23.49 11.35
N ALA A 566 -15.27 23.35 10.03
CA ALA A 566 -15.98 24.28 9.14
C ALA A 566 -17.50 24.27 9.41
N ASP A 567 -18.10 23.09 9.61
CA ASP A 567 -19.53 22.96 9.93
C ASP A 567 -19.87 23.61 11.29
N VAL A 568 -19.01 23.42 12.29
CA VAL A 568 -19.15 24.00 13.63
C VAL A 568 -19.07 25.53 13.55
N LEU A 569 -18.07 26.07 12.86
CA LEU A 569 -17.91 27.52 12.67
C LEU A 569 -19.08 28.13 11.89
N SER A 570 -19.61 27.41 10.90
CA SER A 570 -20.78 27.83 10.12
C SER A 570 -22.06 27.89 10.93
N SER A 571 -22.10 27.23 12.09
CA SER A 571 -23.25 27.22 13.00
C SER A 571 -23.26 28.42 13.97
N GLY A 572 -22.30 29.35 13.85
CA GLY A 572 -22.24 30.56 14.69
C GLY A 572 -21.62 31.74 13.94
N ARG A 573 -20.96 32.62 14.69
CA ARG A 573 -20.22 33.77 14.15
C ARG A 573 -18.73 33.58 14.39
N PRO A 574 -17.98 33.01 13.42
CA PRO A 574 -16.58 32.69 13.64
C PRO A 574 -15.73 33.96 13.73
N THR A 575 -14.75 33.93 14.64
CA THR A 575 -13.71 34.95 14.71
C THR A 575 -12.69 34.77 13.58
N ALA A 576 -11.99 35.83 13.21
CA ALA A 576 -10.91 35.74 12.22
C ALA A 576 -9.82 34.75 12.63
N ASP A 577 -9.56 34.59 13.93
CA ASP A 577 -8.59 33.60 14.41
C ASP A 577 -9.08 32.16 14.20
N GLU A 578 -10.36 31.89 14.45
CA GLU A 578 -10.94 30.57 14.19
C GLU A 578 -10.93 30.19 12.70
N VAL A 579 -11.23 31.14 11.81
CA VAL A 579 -11.15 30.89 10.36
C VAL A 579 -9.69 30.67 9.94
N ARG A 580 -8.73 31.44 10.47
CA ARG A 580 -7.29 31.21 10.23
C ARG A 580 -6.85 29.84 10.72
N GLN A 581 -7.34 29.42 11.87
CA GLN A 581 -7.07 28.10 12.41
C GLN A 581 -7.65 27.01 11.49
N LEU A 582 -8.86 27.16 10.95
CA LEU A 582 -9.41 26.23 9.95
C LEU A 582 -8.57 26.22 8.67
N ALA A 583 -8.16 27.40 8.19
CA ALA A 583 -7.32 27.56 7.01
C ALA A 583 -5.97 26.84 7.14
N GLY A 584 -5.47 26.62 8.36
CA GLY A 584 -4.32 25.74 8.62
C GLY A 584 -4.50 24.31 8.09
N GLY A 585 -5.73 23.83 7.92
CA GLY A 585 -6.04 22.55 7.28
C GLY A 585 -5.74 22.49 5.78
N LEU A 586 -5.54 23.64 5.12
CA LEU A 586 -5.11 23.70 3.73
C LEU A 586 -3.63 23.31 3.56
N VAL A 587 -2.84 23.26 4.64
CA VAL A 587 -1.46 22.76 4.58
C VAL A 587 -1.43 21.24 4.37
N PRO A 588 -2.12 20.40 5.19
CA PRO A 588 -2.22 18.97 4.95
C PRO A 588 -3.16 18.62 3.79
N PHE A 589 -4.17 19.44 3.50
CA PHE A 589 -5.17 19.18 2.43
C PHE A 589 -5.25 20.29 1.38
N PRO A 590 -4.13 20.61 0.70
CA PRO A 590 -4.02 21.78 -0.18
C PRO A 590 -4.88 21.71 -1.45
N ARG A 591 -5.37 20.51 -1.79
CA ARG A 591 -6.17 20.24 -2.99
C ARG A 591 -7.61 19.86 -2.68
N GLU A 592 -8.01 19.84 -1.41
CA GLU A 592 -9.37 19.45 -1.06
C GLU A 592 -10.34 20.60 -1.32
N VAL A 593 -11.05 20.53 -2.45
CA VAL A 593 -12.00 21.55 -2.92
C VAL A 593 -13.03 21.90 -1.86
N ARG A 594 -13.58 20.90 -1.15
CA ARG A 594 -14.58 21.14 -0.10
C ARG A 594 -14.03 22.00 1.03
N LEU A 595 -12.78 21.77 1.45
CA LEU A 595 -12.14 22.55 2.51
C LEU A 595 -11.79 23.95 2.03
N ILE A 596 -11.28 24.09 0.79
CA ILE A 596 -11.00 25.39 0.16
C ILE A 596 -12.27 26.26 0.13
N LYS A 597 -13.39 25.69 -0.35
CA LYS A 597 -14.68 26.39 -0.43
C LYS A 597 -15.20 26.77 0.96
N ALA A 598 -15.12 25.86 1.94
CA ALA A 598 -15.52 26.13 3.32
C ALA A 598 -14.71 27.28 3.96
N VAL A 599 -13.38 27.30 3.78
CA VAL A 599 -12.53 28.38 4.31
C VAL A 599 -12.88 29.72 3.65
N ALA A 600 -13.03 29.74 2.32
CA ALA A 600 -13.37 30.96 1.59
C ALA A 600 -14.76 31.51 1.96
N ASP A 601 -15.77 30.64 2.09
CA ASP A 601 -17.11 31.02 2.55
C ASP A 601 -17.09 31.64 3.96
N LEU A 602 -16.31 31.07 4.88
CA LEU A 602 -16.18 31.59 6.23
C LEU A 602 -15.45 32.94 6.28
N TRP A 603 -14.43 33.14 5.44
CA TRP A 603 -13.80 34.47 5.29
C TRP A 603 -14.78 35.52 4.75
N GLN A 604 -15.58 35.16 3.75
CA GLN A 604 -16.61 36.04 3.21
C GLN A 604 -17.64 36.42 4.29
N LYS A 605 -18.13 35.45 5.07
CA LYS A 605 -19.06 35.67 6.19
C LYS A 605 -18.46 36.53 7.31
N GLN A 606 -17.15 36.47 7.49
CA GLN A 606 -16.43 37.29 8.46
C GLN A 606 -16.24 38.75 7.96
N GLY A 607 -16.45 39.01 6.66
CA GLY A 607 -16.23 40.32 6.04
C GLY A 607 -14.82 40.50 5.47
N GLN A 608 -14.16 39.41 5.12
CA GLN A 608 -12.79 39.34 4.60
C GLN A 608 -12.76 38.77 3.17
N PRO A 609 -13.25 39.52 2.15
CA PRO A 609 -13.36 39.03 0.78
C PRO A 609 -11.99 38.85 0.08
N ASP A 610 -10.96 39.60 0.49
CA ASP A 610 -9.62 39.48 -0.07
C ASP A 610 -8.98 38.14 0.34
N GLU A 611 -9.13 37.75 1.61
CA GLU A 611 -8.69 36.46 2.14
C GLU A 611 -9.45 35.29 1.48
N ALA A 612 -10.75 35.45 1.26
CA ALA A 612 -11.56 34.47 0.54
C ALA A 612 -11.05 34.28 -0.90
N ARG A 613 -10.80 35.37 -1.63
CA ARG A 613 -10.27 35.34 -2.99
C ARG A 613 -8.89 34.71 -3.02
N GLN A 614 -7.98 35.09 -2.12
CA GLN A 614 -6.64 34.52 -2.02
C GLN A 614 -6.68 33.01 -1.77
N THR A 615 -7.61 32.55 -0.92
CA THR A 615 -7.81 31.12 -0.63
C THR A 615 -8.19 30.35 -1.91
N ILE A 616 -9.13 30.87 -2.70
CA ILE A 616 -9.56 30.23 -3.94
C ILE A 616 -8.46 30.27 -5.01
N ASP A 617 -7.82 31.42 -5.20
CA ASP A 617 -6.75 31.59 -6.19
C ASP A 617 -5.56 30.66 -5.86
N HIS A 618 -5.24 30.47 -4.58
CA HIS A 618 -4.26 29.48 -4.16
C HIS A 618 -4.72 28.05 -4.46
N GLY A 619 -5.95 27.68 -4.14
CA GLY A 619 -6.52 26.37 -4.49
C GLY A 619 -6.48 26.08 -5.99
N LEU A 620 -6.85 27.05 -6.82
CA LEU A 620 -6.76 26.98 -8.28
C LEU A 620 -5.31 26.84 -8.78
N SER A 621 -4.30 27.24 -8.03
CA SER A 621 -2.90 27.00 -8.42
C SER A 621 -2.46 25.54 -8.21
N LEU A 622 -3.19 24.76 -7.40
CA LEU A 622 -2.80 23.41 -6.97
C LEU A 622 -3.66 22.31 -7.58
N VAL A 623 -4.96 22.56 -7.72
CA VAL A 623 -5.94 21.61 -8.28
C VAL A 623 -5.70 21.46 -9.79
N SER A 624 -5.42 20.23 -10.19
CA SER A 624 -5.15 19.85 -11.59
C SER A 624 -6.33 19.16 -12.27
N ASP A 625 -7.26 18.59 -11.49
CA ASP A 625 -8.44 17.93 -12.05
C ASP A 625 -9.39 18.98 -12.69
N PRO A 626 -9.81 18.79 -13.96
CA PRO A 626 -10.65 19.76 -14.65
C PRO A 626 -12.01 20.00 -14.00
N ALA A 627 -12.64 18.96 -13.42
CA ALA A 627 -13.95 19.07 -12.81
C ALA A 627 -13.87 19.83 -11.48
N ASP A 628 -12.89 19.47 -10.65
CA ASP A 628 -12.61 20.17 -9.39
C ASP A 628 -12.23 21.65 -9.62
N ARG A 629 -11.47 21.93 -10.68
CA ARG A 629 -11.12 23.29 -11.07
C ARG A 629 -12.34 24.09 -11.53
N ALA A 630 -13.22 23.48 -12.33
CA ALA A 630 -14.47 24.11 -12.75
C ALA A 630 -15.34 24.44 -11.55
N ASP A 631 -15.51 23.51 -10.60
CA ASP A 631 -16.27 23.75 -9.36
C ASP A 631 -15.72 24.92 -8.54
N LEU A 632 -14.39 25.08 -8.45
CA LEU A 632 -13.77 26.23 -7.79
C LEU A 632 -13.97 27.55 -8.54
N ILE A 633 -13.97 27.53 -9.88
CA ILE A 633 -14.22 28.72 -10.70
C ILE A 633 -15.68 29.16 -10.54
N ASP A 634 -16.62 28.24 -10.67
CA ASP A 634 -18.06 28.51 -10.50
C ASP A 634 -18.34 29.07 -9.10
N PHE A 635 -17.71 28.49 -8.07
CA PHE A 635 -17.82 29.00 -6.70
C PHE A 635 -17.28 30.42 -6.54
N ARG A 636 -16.12 30.73 -7.15
CA ARG A 636 -15.55 32.10 -7.15
C ARG A 636 -16.50 33.12 -7.79
N GLU A 637 -17.11 32.76 -8.91
CA GLU A 637 -18.07 33.61 -9.62
C GLU A 637 -19.34 33.84 -8.78
N ALA A 638 -19.87 32.79 -8.15
CA ALA A 638 -21.01 32.91 -7.24
C ALA A 638 -20.72 33.83 -6.04
N MET A 639 -19.52 33.77 -5.47
CA MET A 639 -19.10 34.68 -4.39
C MET A 639 -18.98 36.13 -4.84
N ALA A 640 -18.47 36.37 -6.05
CA ALA A 640 -18.38 37.72 -6.60
C ALA A 640 -19.77 38.35 -6.78
N LEU A 641 -20.76 37.57 -7.23
CA LEU A 641 -22.14 38.02 -7.38
C LEU A 641 -22.81 38.31 -6.03
N ALA A 642 -22.55 37.50 -5.00
CA ALA A 642 -23.07 37.72 -3.65
C ALA A 642 -22.44 38.94 -2.94
N GLY A 643 -21.28 39.40 -3.42
CA GLY A 643 -20.57 40.57 -2.90
C GLY A 643 -20.97 41.91 -3.54
N VAL A 644 -21.82 41.92 -4.57
CA VAL A 644 -22.37 43.16 -5.16
C VAL A 644 -23.59 43.59 -4.35
N PRO A 645 -23.57 44.73 -3.64
CA PRO A 645 -24.78 45.24 -3.01
C PRO A 645 -25.83 45.57 -4.08
N ASP A 646 -27.07 45.17 -3.84
CA ASP A 646 -28.24 45.53 -4.65
C ASP A 646 -28.27 47.07 -4.81
N GLU A 647 -27.88 47.57 -5.99
CA GLU A 647 -28.19 48.95 -6.37
C GLU A 647 -29.69 49.05 -6.53
N GLN A 648 -30.38 49.42 -5.44
CA GLN A 648 -31.76 49.88 -5.52
C GLN A 648 -31.82 51.01 -6.57
N PRO A 649 -32.65 50.90 -7.62
CA PRO A 649 -32.78 51.97 -8.59
C PRO A 649 -33.30 53.19 -7.85
N ALA A 650 -32.48 54.25 -7.83
CA ALA A 650 -32.85 55.54 -7.29
C ALA A 650 -34.19 55.96 -7.91
N GLY A 651 -35.21 56.06 -7.05
CA GLY A 651 -36.53 56.52 -7.45
C GLY A 651 -36.41 57.90 -8.11
N ALA A 652 -36.84 57.97 -9.36
CA ALA A 652 -37.12 59.23 -10.02
C ALA A 652 -38.30 59.90 -9.28
N GLN A 653 -38.02 61.06 -8.67
CA GLN A 653 -39.04 62.04 -8.27
C GLN A 653 -39.54 62.80 -9.49
#